data_AF-A0A1Q7YI64-F1
#
_entry.id   AF-A0A1Q7YI64-F1
#
_cell.length_a   1.000
_cell.length_b   1.000
_cell.length_c   1.000
_cell.angle_alpha   90.00
_cell.angle_beta   90.00
_cell.angle_gamma   90.00
#
_symmetry.space_group_name_H-M   'P 1'
#
loop_
_entity.id
_entity.type
_entity.pdbx_description
1 polymer ?
#
loop_
_entity_poly.entity_id
_entity_poly.type
_entity_poly.pdbx_seq_one_letter_code
_entity_poly.pdbx_strand_id
1 'polypeptide(L)'
;MPDQPLPLFRVLIEEYNHQYPEKPYSDPETLEDAFQKYINVQGMDEESKEKERERINSDEVKKFYRWLHGGAAAQRSALCFSGGGIRSATFGLGVLQGLARKGLLAQFDFLSTVSGGGYLGSWLSAWVHRKGLEKVERRLKNEWPASPLKPEPDAISHLRTYSNYMSPKVGLLSADTWTLVAIFFRNLILNWLVLLPLILLVLMIPRICVWVVKHPVVTLRPWLFWLGAVIMGVIAIAYIYANRPSLADPKLRGYEEAPSTYPNERKTQGWFLWRCLLPLLILAVSITTFYSWPRDAADDGIKNGALSYFGNWLPGIIGQKFPPPFDVVFAFILFGVILHLGGWIFSLRYIKPDWREPLAAFFAGGLGGGLTWLIAYKIFPSPVSGSLHMAAYYVCFAAPLFIILLLLTVTVFIGVASRFTSDEDREWLARAGAWLIIASVAWTLISVLVIFGPSLLVYGIVLLISLPVGVASGMVTLVLGYGGKTQARSKEASGASDILLMIAAPIFAVFILICLSLGTSWLIAELSSDATSLKLWDVARPYSYDGLLNLIVNSHGDLLVYLFLAFLVIGLAASIFVNINKFSLHGAYRDRLIRAYLGASRIEEERKPNPFTGLDENDNLQMQQLRTQLFHDGNVRKTIQVEDSKLPDFTLLIEKLKRAGELKKGKQK
;
A
#
# COMPACT_ATOMS: atom_id res chain seq x y z
N MET A 1 19.10 32.11 4.80
CA MET A 1 18.11 31.24 4.13
C MET A 1 18.41 29.80 4.52
N PRO A 2 17.74 29.21 5.53
CA PRO A 2 18.10 27.88 6.05
C PRO A 2 17.42 26.67 5.38
N ASP A 3 16.40 26.85 4.54
CA ASP A 3 15.48 25.75 4.19
C ASP A 3 15.52 25.25 2.74
N GLN A 4 16.47 25.69 1.90
CA GLN A 4 16.63 25.11 0.55
C GLN A 4 17.61 23.93 0.58
N PRO A 5 17.25 22.77 0.00
CA PRO A 5 18.15 21.62 -0.07
C PRO A 5 19.41 21.99 -0.88
N LEU A 6 20.56 21.49 -0.43
CA LEU A 6 21.83 21.67 -1.15
C LEU A 6 21.74 21.00 -2.53
N PRO A 7 22.24 21.65 -3.61
CA PRO A 7 22.25 21.03 -4.92
C PRO A 7 23.22 19.84 -4.95
N LEU A 8 22.85 18.80 -5.69
CA LEU A 8 23.59 17.54 -5.75
C LEU A 8 25.05 17.73 -6.20
N PHE A 9 25.30 18.59 -7.20
CA PHE A 9 26.67 18.85 -7.66
C PHE A 9 27.56 19.36 -6.52
N ARG A 10 27.03 20.24 -5.65
CA ARG A 10 27.77 20.81 -4.53
C ARG A 10 28.13 19.74 -3.51
N VAL A 11 27.17 18.87 -3.16
CA VAL A 11 27.41 17.76 -2.24
C VAL A 11 28.51 16.83 -2.78
N LEU A 12 28.42 16.44 -4.05
CA LEU A 12 29.39 15.53 -4.67
C LEU A 12 30.80 16.13 -4.77
N ILE A 13 30.91 17.41 -5.14
CA ILE A 13 32.20 18.10 -5.30
C ILE A 13 32.84 18.36 -3.93
N GLU A 14 32.07 18.84 -2.94
CA GLU A 14 32.58 19.07 -1.58
C GLU A 14 33.04 17.74 -0.95
N GLU A 15 32.27 16.65 -1.10
CA GLU A 15 32.66 15.33 -0.61
C GLU A 15 33.95 14.83 -1.28
N TYR A 16 34.07 15.00 -2.60
CA TYR A 16 35.27 14.62 -3.34
C TYR A 16 36.50 15.45 -2.93
N ASN A 17 36.38 16.78 -2.94
CA ASN A 17 37.48 17.68 -2.59
C ASN A 17 37.94 17.49 -1.15
N HIS A 18 37.01 17.16 -0.26
CA HIS A 18 37.34 16.80 1.12
C HIS A 18 38.14 15.48 1.20
N GLN A 19 37.81 14.47 0.39
CA GLN A 19 38.54 13.21 0.33
C GLN A 19 39.92 13.34 -0.35
N TYR A 20 40.05 14.22 -1.34
CA TYR A 20 41.25 14.39 -2.16
C TYR A 20 41.72 15.86 -2.21
N PRO A 21 42.19 16.42 -1.09
CA PRO A 21 42.62 17.83 -1.03
C PRO A 21 43.81 18.11 -1.95
N GLU A 22 44.62 17.10 -2.27
CA GLU A 22 45.79 17.20 -3.14
C GLU A 22 45.44 17.28 -4.65
N LYS A 23 44.23 16.87 -5.03
CA LYS A 23 43.75 16.86 -6.42
C LYS A 23 42.26 17.27 -6.48
N PRO A 24 41.91 18.51 -6.10
CA PRO A 24 40.52 18.95 -6.09
C PRO A 24 39.96 19.04 -7.52
N TYR A 25 38.64 18.86 -7.65
CA TYR A 25 37.90 18.98 -8.91
C TYR A 25 37.96 20.40 -9.51
N SER A 26 37.74 21.39 -8.65
CA SER A 26 37.69 22.82 -8.98
C SER A 26 38.15 23.64 -7.78
N ASP A 27 38.61 24.86 -8.02
CA ASP A 27 38.86 25.81 -6.93
C ASP A 27 37.54 26.21 -6.23
N PRO A 28 37.61 26.71 -4.98
CA PRO A 28 36.43 27.14 -4.24
C PRO A 28 35.65 28.27 -4.92
N GLU A 29 36.32 29.15 -5.67
CA GLU A 29 35.68 30.30 -6.34
C GLU A 29 34.77 29.86 -7.49
N THR A 30 35.22 28.88 -8.29
CA THR A 30 34.43 28.30 -9.39
C THR A 30 33.23 27.52 -8.89
N LEU A 31 33.40 26.80 -7.77
CA LEU A 31 32.29 26.10 -7.12
C LEU A 31 31.25 27.07 -6.56
N GLU A 32 31.72 28.16 -5.95
CA GLU A 32 30.84 29.22 -5.44
C GLU A 32 30.12 29.94 -6.58
N ASP A 33 30.76 30.22 -7.71
CA ASP A 33 30.10 30.79 -8.90
C ASP A 33 28.96 29.90 -9.42
N ALA A 34 29.19 28.58 -9.52
CA ALA A 34 28.14 27.63 -9.90
C ALA A 34 26.99 27.60 -8.87
N PHE A 35 27.31 27.72 -7.58
CA PHE A 35 26.31 27.77 -6.51
C PHE A 35 25.54 29.09 -6.49
N GLN A 36 26.19 30.22 -6.77
CA GLN A 36 25.56 31.52 -6.91
C GLN A 36 24.61 31.54 -8.11
N LYS A 37 24.97 30.92 -9.24
CA LYS A 37 24.06 30.72 -10.38
C LYS A 37 22.84 29.91 -10.01
N TYR A 38 22.99 28.90 -9.14
CA TYR A 38 21.89 28.09 -8.64
C TYR A 38 20.95 28.87 -7.69
N ILE A 39 21.49 29.73 -6.81
CA ILE A 39 20.68 30.52 -5.87
C ILE A 39 19.99 31.70 -6.57
N ASN A 40 20.71 32.41 -7.45
CA ASN A 40 20.28 33.70 -8.00
C ASN A 40 19.36 33.58 -9.23
N VAL A 41 18.63 32.46 -9.36
CA VAL A 41 17.57 32.32 -10.36
C VAL A 41 16.40 33.24 -9.99
N GLN A 42 16.47 34.49 -10.45
CA GLN A 42 15.49 35.55 -10.22
C GLN A 42 14.79 35.95 -11.53
N GLY A 43 13.63 36.61 -11.41
CA GLY A 43 12.90 37.15 -12.57
C GLY A 43 12.11 36.12 -13.40
N MET A 44 11.99 34.89 -12.91
CA MET A 44 11.21 33.81 -13.54
C MET A 44 10.05 33.38 -12.64
N ASP A 45 9.02 32.73 -13.20
CA ASP A 45 8.00 32.03 -12.41
C ASP A 45 8.59 30.81 -11.69
N GLU A 46 7.90 30.30 -10.66
CA GLU A 46 8.41 29.21 -9.82
C GLU A 46 8.66 27.90 -10.58
N GLU A 47 7.86 27.57 -11.62
CA GLU A 47 8.08 26.37 -12.42
C GLU A 47 9.35 26.49 -13.28
N SER A 48 9.55 27.66 -13.88
CA SER A 48 10.76 27.97 -14.65
C SER A 48 12.01 28.03 -13.76
N LYS A 49 11.90 28.53 -12.53
CA LYS A 49 13.01 28.51 -11.55
C LYS A 49 13.45 27.09 -11.23
N GLU A 50 12.51 26.18 -10.99
CA GLU A 50 12.82 24.78 -10.67
C GLU A 50 13.48 24.08 -11.86
N LYS A 51 12.96 24.25 -13.07
CA LYS A 51 13.59 23.70 -14.29
C LYS A 51 15.01 24.21 -14.49
N GLU A 52 15.26 25.49 -14.24
CA GLU A 52 16.60 26.05 -14.37
C GLU A 52 17.55 25.53 -13.28
N ARG A 53 17.08 25.39 -12.04
CA ARG A 53 17.83 24.75 -10.95
C ARG A 53 18.18 23.29 -11.28
N GLU A 54 17.23 22.52 -11.79
CA GLU A 54 17.45 21.15 -12.25
C GLU A 54 18.48 21.08 -13.39
N ARG A 55 18.40 22.01 -14.35
CA ARG A 55 19.34 22.12 -15.46
C ARG A 55 20.75 22.39 -14.98
N ILE A 56 20.95 23.41 -14.16
CA ILE A 56 22.25 23.77 -13.56
C ILE A 56 22.81 22.56 -12.80
N ASN A 57 22.00 21.95 -11.94
CA ASN A 57 22.42 20.80 -11.16
C ASN A 57 22.81 19.61 -12.06
N SER A 58 22.01 19.29 -13.08
CA SER A 58 22.31 18.23 -14.05
C SER A 58 23.59 18.48 -14.84
N ASP A 59 23.80 19.71 -15.29
CA ASP A 59 24.96 20.07 -16.11
C ASP A 59 26.26 20.04 -15.29
N GLU A 60 26.25 20.59 -14.07
CA GLU A 60 27.42 20.53 -13.18
C GLU A 60 27.74 19.09 -12.73
N VAL A 61 26.72 18.29 -12.42
CA VAL A 61 26.91 16.85 -12.14
C VAL A 61 27.54 16.13 -13.33
N LYS A 62 27.08 16.37 -14.56
CA LYS A 62 27.68 15.75 -15.77
C LYS A 62 29.13 16.16 -15.97
N LYS A 63 29.47 17.44 -15.76
CA LYS A 63 30.86 17.93 -15.83
C LYS A 63 31.73 17.24 -14.80
N PHE A 64 31.25 17.14 -13.56
CA PHE A 64 31.94 16.43 -12.49
C PHE A 64 32.18 14.96 -12.86
N TYR A 65 31.16 14.22 -13.31
CA TYR A 65 31.33 12.81 -13.71
C TYR A 65 32.29 12.62 -14.89
N ARG A 66 32.23 13.48 -15.91
CA ARG A 66 33.16 13.40 -17.06
C ARG A 66 34.60 13.58 -16.62
N TRP A 67 34.85 14.56 -15.74
CA TRP A 67 36.16 14.77 -15.16
C TRP A 67 36.61 13.57 -14.30
N LEU A 68 35.71 13.08 -13.45
CA LEU A 68 35.93 11.97 -12.53
C LEU A 68 36.32 10.68 -13.25
N HIS A 69 35.76 10.43 -14.43
CA HIS A 69 36.04 9.26 -15.26
C HIS A 69 37.06 9.52 -16.38
N GLY A 70 37.48 10.77 -16.58
CA GLY A 70 38.40 11.19 -17.64
C GLY A 70 39.88 10.95 -17.35
N GLY A 71 40.22 10.26 -16.26
CA GLY A 71 41.60 9.94 -15.87
C GLY A 71 42.35 11.04 -15.10
N ALA A 72 41.75 12.22 -14.93
CA ALA A 72 42.31 13.32 -14.15
C ALA A 72 42.13 13.14 -12.62
N ALA A 73 41.13 12.37 -12.21
CA ALA A 73 40.80 12.14 -10.81
C ALA A 73 41.60 10.98 -10.19
N ALA A 74 41.72 11.00 -8.85
CA ALA A 74 42.24 9.86 -8.09
C ALA A 74 41.47 8.56 -8.39
N GLN A 75 42.19 7.44 -8.54
CA GLN A 75 41.56 6.12 -8.63
C GLN A 75 40.97 5.76 -7.26
N ARG A 76 39.74 5.23 -7.27
CA ARG A 76 38.97 4.93 -6.06
C ARG A 76 38.57 3.47 -6.05
N SER A 77 38.58 2.89 -4.85
CA SER A 77 38.23 1.50 -4.63
C SER A 77 37.14 1.40 -3.56
N ALA A 78 36.27 0.42 -3.73
CA ALA A 78 35.16 0.17 -2.81
C ALA A 78 35.18 -1.29 -2.35
N LEU A 79 34.99 -1.49 -1.05
CA LEU A 79 34.69 -2.78 -0.49
C LEU A 79 33.18 -2.99 -0.48
N CYS A 80 32.71 -3.97 -1.24
CA CYS A 80 31.28 -4.20 -1.44
C CYS A 80 30.82 -5.52 -0.80
N PHE A 81 29.98 -5.48 0.23
CA PHE A 81 29.36 -6.67 0.83
C PHE A 81 27.93 -6.89 0.32
N SER A 82 27.72 -8.03 -0.32
CA SER A 82 26.43 -8.42 -0.90
C SER A 82 25.42 -8.93 0.14
N GLY A 83 24.17 -9.06 -0.30
CA GLY A 83 23.08 -9.61 0.50
C GLY A 83 23.19 -11.11 0.75
N GLY A 84 22.26 -11.66 1.53
CA GLY A 84 22.25 -13.11 1.87
C GLY A 84 22.17 -13.43 3.36
N GLY A 85 21.79 -12.46 4.20
CA GLY A 85 21.61 -12.63 5.64
C GLY A 85 22.92 -12.97 6.39
N ILE A 86 22.81 -13.71 7.51
CA ILE A 86 23.96 -14.15 8.33
C ILE A 86 25.06 -14.79 7.48
N ARG A 87 24.70 -15.66 6.53
CA ARG A 87 25.71 -16.43 5.79
C ARG A 87 26.65 -15.50 5.01
N SER A 88 26.10 -14.47 4.38
CA SER A 88 26.91 -13.44 3.70
C SER A 88 27.76 -12.66 4.71
N ALA A 89 27.19 -12.27 5.85
CA ALA A 89 27.93 -11.58 6.91
C ALA A 89 29.11 -12.42 7.45
N THR A 90 28.91 -13.71 7.71
CA THR A 90 29.96 -14.63 8.17
C THR A 90 31.05 -14.83 7.12
N PHE A 91 30.68 -15.00 5.85
CA PHE A 91 31.66 -15.09 4.77
C PHE A 91 32.45 -13.77 4.62
N GLY A 92 31.76 -12.64 4.62
CA GLY A 92 32.37 -11.31 4.54
C GLY A 92 33.31 -11.02 5.71
N LEU A 93 33.00 -11.51 6.93
CA LEU A 93 33.91 -11.43 8.07
C LEU A 93 35.24 -12.13 7.79
N GLY A 94 35.21 -13.31 7.18
CA GLY A 94 36.43 -14.01 6.76
C GLY A 94 37.23 -13.23 5.71
N VAL A 95 36.54 -12.57 4.77
CA VAL A 95 37.16 -11.67 3.79
C VAL A 95 37.83 -10.48 4.49
N LEU A 96 37.17 -9.84 5.45
CA LEU A 96 37.76 -8.73 6.24
C LEU A 96 39.02 -9.17 6.99
N GLN A 97 38.99 -10.34 7.63
CA GLN A 97 40.17 -10.89 8.30
C GLN A 97 41.31 -11.15 7.30
N GLY A 98 40.99 -11.65 6.09
CA GLY A 98 41.96 -11.85 5.02
C GLY A 98 42.59 -10.54 4.51
N LEU A 99 41.76 -9.52 4.28
CA LEU A 99 42.21 -8.19 3.85
C LEU A 99 43.07 -7.51 4.92
N ALA A 100 42.65 -7.59 6.18
CA ALA A 100 43.43 -7.07 7.31
C ALA A 100 44.80 -7.76 7.41
N ARG A 101 44.89 -9.09 7.28
CA ARG A 101 46.16 -9.84 7.23
C ARG A 101 47.09 -9.42 6.10
N LYS A 102 46.57 -8.75 5.07
CA LYS A 102 47.34 -8.22 3.95
C LYS A 102 47.56 -6.70 4.03
N GLY A 103 47.08 -6.03 5.08
CA GLY A 103 47.20 -4.57 5.22
C GLY A 103 46.39 -3.81 4.18
N LEU A 104 45.35 -4.43 3.61
CA LEU A 104 44.57 -3.86 2.51
C LEU A 104 43.28 -3.19 3.00
N LEU A 105 42.91 -3.32 4.28
CA LEU A 105 41.61 -2.85 4.76
C LEU A 105 41.52 -1.32 4.73
N ALA A 106 42.62 -0.63 5.06
CA ALA A 106 42.71 0.83 5.03
C ALA A 106 42.88 1.43 3.62
N GLN A 107 42.94 0.60 2.58
CA GLN A 107 43.15 1.04 1.20
C GLN A 107 41.84 1.29 0.43
N PHE A 108 40.70 0.92 1.00
CA PHE A 108 39.38 1.12 0.38
C PHE A 108 38.82 2.48 0.76
N ASP A 109 38.36 3.23 -0.24
CA ASP A 109 37.75 4.56 -0.06
C ASP A 109 36.28 4.46 0.35
N PHE A 110 35.57 3.43 -0.15
CA PHE A 110 34.14 3.26 0.10
C PHE A 110 33.81 1.89 0.69
N LEU A 111 32.79 1.86 1.54
CA LEU A 111 32.14 0.64 2.01
C LEU A 111 30.69 0.63 1.51
N SER A 112 30.39 -0.26 0.56
CA SER A 112 29.03 -0.45 0.03
C SER A 112 28.44 -1.75 0.54
N THR A 113 27.24 -1.70 1.11
CA THR A 113 26.64 -2.89 1.73
C THR A 113 25.16 -3.00 1.45
N VAL A 114 24.65 -4.23 1.39
CA VAL A 114 23.22 -4.51 1.22
C VAL A 114 22.78 -5.73 2.04
N SER A 115 21.60 -5.68 2.64
CA SER A 115 21.00 -6.79 3.39
C SER A 115 21.97 -7.37 4.44
N GLY A 116 22.34 -8.65 4.34
CA GLY A 116 23.30 -9.31 5.25
C GLY A 116 24.68 -8.65 5.29
N GLY A 117 25.14 -8.10 4.16
CA GLY A 117 26.36 -7.28 4.12
C GLY A 117 26.25 -6.03 4.98
N GLY A 118 25.03 -5.49 5.15
CA GLY A 118 24.77 -4.35 6.04
C GLY A 118 24.94 -4.69 7.52
N TYR A 119 24.71 -5.93 7.93
CA TYR A 119 24.97 -6.35 9.32
C TYR A 119 26.47 -6.31 9.62
N LEU A 120 27.28 -6.84 8.70
CA LEU A 120 28.73 -6.80 8.81
C LEU A 120 29.27 -5.38 8.66
N GLY A 121 28.77 -4.62 7.69
CA GLY A 121 29.18 -3.24 7.44
C GLY A 121 28.92 -2.34 8.63
N SER A 122 27.71 -2.41 9.21
CA SER A 122 27.37 -1.63 10.39
C SER A 122 28.21 -2.00 11.61
N TRP A 123 28.51 -3.29 11.83
CA TRP A 123 29.47 -3.71 12.86
C TRP A 123 30.86 -3.13 12.62
N LEU A 124 31.39 -3.23 11.40
CA LEU A 124 32.73 -2.72 11.05
C LEU A 124 32.78 -1.20 11.24
N SER A 125 31.83 -0.45 10.68
CA SER A 125 31.75 1.00 10.83
C SER A 125 31.63 1.42 12.29
N ALA A 126 30.80 0.74 13.09
CA ALA A 126 30.68 1.02 14.52
C ALA A 126 31.98 0.70 15.29
N TRP A 127 32.69 -0.37 14.94
CA TRP A 127 33.93 -0.75 15.61
C TRP A 127 35.06 0.23 15.27
N VAL A 128 35.18 0.60 14.00
CA VAL A 128 36.13 1.62 13.53
C VAL A 128 35.82 2.97 14.18
N HIS A 129 34.55 3.35 14.31
CA HIS A 129 34.16 4.60 14.98
C HIS A 129 34.64 4.62 16.43
N ARG A 130 34.47 3.50 17.14
CA ARG A 130 34.80 3.42 18.58
C ARG A 130 36.29 3.29 18.87
N LYS A 131 37.06 2.64 17.98
CA LYS A 131 38.46 2.25 18.26
C LYS A 131 39.50 2.79 17.28
N GLY A 132 39.08 3.27 16.12
CA GLY A 132 39.95 3.66 15.00
C GLY A 132 40.35 2.47 14.11
N LEU A 133 40.53 2.75 12.81
CA LEU A 133 40.75 1.73 11.78
C LEU A 133 42.01 0.90 12.01
N GLU A 134 43.13 1.54 12.37
CA GLU A 134 44.41 0.86 12.62
C GLU A 134 44.29 -0.20 13.73
N LYS A 135 43.61 0.14 14.84
CA LYS A 135 43.42 -0.80 15.95
C LYS A 135 42.49 -1.95 15.55
N VAL A 136 41.43 -1.64 14.79
CA VAL A 136 40.51 -2.66 14.26
C VAL A 136 41.21 -3.61 13.30
N GLU A 137 42.02 -3.08 12.38
CA GLU A 137 42.79 -3.90 11.43
C GLU A 137 43.76 -4.84 12.17
N ARG A 138 44.52 -4.33 13.15
CA ARG A 138 45.42 -5.16 13.97
C ARG A 138 44.68 -6.24 14.77
N ARG A 139 43.49 -5.94 15.29
CA ARG A 139 42.64 -6.94 15.95
C ARG A 139 42.11 -7.97 14.95
N LEU A 140 41.66 -7.57 13.76
CA LEU A 140 41.20 -8.47 12.70
C LEU A 140 42.31 -9.41 12.20
N LYS A 141 43.56 -8.94 12.16
CA LYS A 141 44.74 -9.77 11.86
C LYS A 141 44.97 -10.86 12.91
N ASN A 142 44.54 -10.62 14.14
CA ASN A 142 44.83 -11.40 15.33
C ASN A 142 46.34 -11.42 15.67
N GLU A 143 47.03 -10.28 15.54
CA GLU A 143 48.48 -10.18 15.81
C GLU A 143 48.82 -10.50 17.27
N TRP A 144 47.94 -10.17 18.22
CA TRP A 144 48.14 -10.42 19.66
C TRP A 144 46.90 -11.03 20.31
N PRO A 145 46.81 -12.38 20.38
CA PRO A 145 45.75 -13.03 21.15
C PRO A 145 45.88 -12.68 22.63
N ALA A 146 44.78 -12.32 23.27
CA ALA A 146 44.78 -11.91 24.68
C ALA A 146 45.20 -13.06 25.62
N SER A 147 44.90 -14.30 25.23
CA SER A 147 45.29 -15.52 25.95
C SER A 147 45.24 -16.73 25.02
N PRO A 148 46.05 -17.79 25.23
CA PRO A 148 45.86 -19.06 24.55
C PRO A 148 44.44 -19.65 24.70
N LEU A 149 43.76 -19.35 25.80
CA LEU A 149 42.38 -19.78 26.06
C LEU A 149 41.32 -18.87 25.41
N LYS A 150 41.70 -17.65 25.02
CA LYS A 150 40.86 -16.68 24.30
C LYS A 150 41.65 -16.11 23.10
N PRO A 151 41.88 -16.93 22.07
CA PRO A 151 42.78 -16.55 20.98
C PRO A 151 42.16 -15.56 20.00
N GLU A 152 40.84 -15.33 20.04
CA GLU A 152 40.16 -14.39 19.13
C GLU A 152 39.81 -13.07 19.85
N PRO A 153 39.78 -11.93 19.13
CA PRO A 153 39.26 -10.68 19.67
C PRO A 153 37.80 -10.81 20.12
N ASP A 154 37.44 -10.16 21.23
CA ASP A 154 36.09 -10.25 21.83
C ASP A 154 34.99 -9.88 20.83
N ALA A 155 35.21 -8.86 19.99
CA ALA A 155 34.30 -8.46 18.93
C ALA A 155 33.96 -9.60 17.95
N ILE A 156 34.95 -10.43 17.61
CA ILE A 156 34.79 -11.57 16.69
C ILE A 156 34.15 -12.75 17.43
N SER A 157 34.58 -13.00 18.67
CA SER A 157 33.99 -14.03 19.54
C SER A 157 32.51 -13.78 19.79
N HIS A 158 32.12 -12.52 20.00
CA HIS A 158 30.73 -12.10 20.16
C HIS A 158 29.92 -12.41 18.90
N LEU A 159 30.38 -12.02 17.71
CA LEU A 159 29.68 -12.34 16.45
C LEU A 159 29.45 -13.85 16.27
N ARG A 160 30.41 -14.68 16.70
CA ARG A 160 30.30 -16.14 16.64
C ARG A 160 29.30 -16.69 17.65
N THR A 161 29.33 -16.18 18.88
CA THR A 161 28.37 -16.53 19.94
C THR A 161 26.93 -16.18 19.54
N TYR A 162 26.74 -15.06 18.82
CA TYR A 162 25.44 -14.61 18.32
C TYR A 162 25.18 -14.99 16.84
N SER A 163 25.86 -16.03 16.33
CA SER A 163 25.66 -16.53 14.96
C SER A 163 24.22 -16.99 14.71
N ASN A 164 23.50 -17.44 15.74
CA ASN A 164 22.04 -17.56 15.74
C ASN A 164 21.39 -16.38 16.50
N TYR A 165 21.32 -15.21 15.87
CA TYR A 165 20.84 -13.98 16.52
C TYR A 165 19.33 -14.00 16.88
N MET A 166 18.53 -14.85 16.23
CA MET A 166 17.08 -14.90 16.45
C MET A 166 16.71 -15.58 17.77
N SER A 167 17.39 -16.69 18.07
CA SER A 167 17.21 -17.49 19.29
C SER A 167 18.52 -18.23 19.59
N PRO A 168 19.44 -17.64 20.38
CA PRO A 168 20.74 -18.25 20.69
C PRO A 168 20.61 -19.64 21.29
N LYS A 169 19.57 -19.89 22.11
CA LYS A 169 19.20 -21.21 22.62
C LYS A 169 17.90 -21.69 22.01
N VAL A 170 17.99 -22.56 21.00
CA VAL A 170 16.80 -23.20 20.42
C VAL A 170 16.36 -24.34 21.32
N GLY A 171 15.11 -24.32 21.77
CA GLY A 171 14.50 -25.43 22.53
C GLY A 171 13.07 -25.12 22.91
N LEU A 172 12.20 -26.13 22.93
CA LEU A 172 10.78 -25.97 23.33
C LEU A 172 10.62 -25.46 24.77
N LEU A 173 11.63 -25.65 25.62
CA LEU A 173 11.67 -25.13 26.99
C LEU A 173 12.59 -23.92 27.14
N SER A 174 13.08 -23.34 26.04
CA SER A 174 13.94 -22.16 26.12
C SER A 174 13.11 -20.88 26.31
N ALA A 175 13.58 -20.02 27.21
CA ALA A 175 12.97 -18.71 27.43
C ALA A 175 12.99 -17.86 26.15
N ASP A 176 13.99 -18.02 25.27
CA ASP A 176 14.11 -17.30 24.00
C ASP A 176 12.97 -17.65 23.03
N THR A 177 12.63 -18.94 22.89
CA THR A 177 11.54 -19.40 22.03
C THR A 177 10.20 -18.90 22.54
N TRP A 178 9.92 -19.03 23.84
CA TRP A 178 8.69 -18.51 24.43
C TRP A 178 8.60 -16.99 24.42
N THR A 179 9.73 -16.29 24.50
CA THR A 179 9.76 -14.82 24.32
C THR A 179 9.32 -14.42 22.91
N LEU A 180 9.76 -15.15 21.87
CA LEU A 180 9.29 -14.91 20.51
C LEU A 180 7.79 -15.17 20.35
N VAL A 181 7.31 -16.30 20.89
CA VAL A 181 5.89 -16.65 20.88
C VAL A 181 5.06 -15.58 21.62
N ALA A 182 5.50 -15.16 22.80
CA ALA A 182 4.83 -14.12 23.59
C ALA A 182 4.83 -12.76 22.87
N ILE A 183 5.95 -12.36 22.26
CA ILE A 183 6.02 -11.13 21.45
C ILE A 183 5.04 -11.22 20.28
N PHE A 184 4.99 -12.35 19.58
CA PHE A 184 4.07 -12.57 18.47
C PHE A 184 2.62 -12.42 18.93
N PHE A 185 2.20 -13.15 19.96
CA PHE A 185 0.82 -13.09 20.45
C PHE A 185 0.47 -11.72 21.05
N ARG A 186 1.36 -11.10 21.82
CA ARG A 186 1.16 -9.74 22.34
C ARG A 186 0.95 -8.75 21.19
N ASN A 187 1.82 -8.78 20.19
CA ASN A 187 1.74 -7.89 19.04
C ASN A 187 0.49 -8.18 18.19
N LEU A 188 0.13 -9.46 18.01
CA LEU A 188 -1.07 -9.89 17.32
C LEU A 188 -2.31 -9.33 18.02
N ILE A 189 -2.45 -9.56 19.33
CA ILE A 189 -3.59 -9.07 20.12
C ILE A 189 -3.68 -7.54 20.03
N LEU A 190 -2.57 -6.82 20.24
CA LEU A 190 -2.58 -5.35 20.19
C LEU A 190 -2.95 -4.81 18.81
N ASN A 191 -2.41 -5.40 17.74
CA ASN A 191 -2.77 -4.98 16.39
C ASN A 191 -4.23 -5.33 16.05
N TRP A 192 -4.71 -6.49 16.49
CA TRP A 192 -6.11 -6.90 16.29
C TRP A 192 -7.09 -6.07 17.13
N LEU A 193 -6.70 -5.55 18.30
CA LEU A 193 -7.54 -4.60 19.04
C LEU A 193 -7.87 -3.34 18.23
N VAL A 194 -6.99 -2.93 17.31
CA VAL A 194 -7.23 -1.81 16.39
C VAL A 194 -7.92 -2.27 15.11
N LEU A 195 -7.40 -3.33 14.48
CA LEU A 195 -7.86 -3.77 13.15
C LEU A 195 -9.22 -4.47 13.19
N LEU A 196 -9.50 -5.27 14.21
CA LEU A 196 -10.72 -6.06 14.29
C LEU A 196 -11.97 -5.17 14.32
N PRO A 197 -12.10 -4.15 15.19
CA PRO A 197 -13.26 -3.25 15.16
C PRO A 197 -13.46 -2.58 13.80
N LEU A 198 -12.37 -2.16 13.14
CA LEU A 198 -12.45 -1.53 11.81
C LEU A 198 -12.93 -2.51 10.73
N ILE A 199 -12.49 -3.77 10.79
CA ILE A 199 -13.00 -4.83 9.90
C ILE A 199 -14.49 -5.06 10.18
N LEU A 200 -14.87 -5.23 11.45
CA LEU A 200 -16.27 -5.46 11.84
C LEU A 200 -17.18 -4.30 11.41
N LEU A 201 -16.70 -3.06 11.49
CA LEU A 201 -17.40 -1.87 10.97
C LEU A 201 -17.71 -1.99 9.47
N VAL A 202 -16.74 -2.41 8.67
CA VAL A 202 -16.95 -2.61 7.22
C VAL A 202 -17.96 -3.73 6.96
N LEU A 203 -17.94 -4.81 7.76
CA LEU A 203 -18.92 -5.90 7.64
C LEU A 203 -20.36 -5.46 7.97
N MET A 204 -20.55 -4.37 8.71
CA MET A 204 -21.89 -3.83 8.97
C MET A 204 -22.48 -3.09 7.75
N ILE A 205 -21.66 -2.60 6.82
CA ILE A 205 -22.11 -1.80 5.68
C ILE A 205 -23.14 -2.54 4.81
N PRO A 206 -22.90 -3.78 4.32
CA PRO A 206 -23.90 -4.49 3.53
C PRO A 206 -25.18 -4.79 4.31
N ARG A 207 -25.09 -5.04 5.63
CA ARG A 207 -26.25 -5.32 6.49
C ARG A 207 -27.13 -4.09 6.65
N ILE A 208 -26.51 -2.93 6.90
CA ILE A 208 -27.22 -1.64 6.96
C ILE A 208 -27.88 -1.37 5.60
N CYS A 209 -27.18 -1.62 4.49
CA CYS A 209 -27.75 -1.45 3.15
C CYS A 209 -28.99 -2.33 2.95
N VAL A 210 -28.97 -3.60 3.38
CA VAL A 210 -30.16 -4.47 3.34
C VAL A 210 -31.30 -3.88 4.16
N TRP A 211 -31.04 -3.45 5.39
CA TRP A 211 -32.08 -2.84 6.23
C TRP A 211 -32.68 -1.57 5.59
N VAL A 212 -31.85 -0.67 5.07
CA VAL A 212 -32.26 0.59 4.44
C VAL A 212 -33.10 0.34 3.19
N VAL A 213 -32.70 -0.59 2.32
CA VAL A 213 -33.44 -0.90 1.07
C VAL A 213 -34.84 -1.45 1.37
N LYS A 214 -35.01 -2.19 2.48
CA LYS A 214 -36.29 -2.78 2.90
C LYS A 214 -37.24 -1.82 3.61
N HIS A 215 -36.69 -0.91 4.40
CA HIS A 215 -37.49 -0.01 5.22
C HIS A 215 -37.43 1.38 4.58
N PRO A 216 -38.46 1.80 3.82
CA PRO A 216 -38.60 3.19 3.49
C PRO A 216 -38.68 3.94 4.82
N VAL A 217 -37.60 4.61 5.19
CA VAL A 217 -37.53 5.36 6.44
C VAL A 217 -38.55 6.48 6.27
N VAL A 218 -39.76 6.31 6.80
CA VAL A 218 -40.90 7.22 6.63
C VAL A 218 -40.55 8.66 7.07
N THR A 219 -39.50 8.81 7.88
CA THR A 219 -38.87 10.08 8.29
C THR A 219 -37.89 10.69 7.28
N LEU A 220 -37.21 9.90 6.45
CA LEU A 220 -36.30 10.39 5.40
C LEU A 220 -37.06 10.50 4.09
N ARG A 221 -37.41 11.74 3.73
CA ARG A 221 -38.10 12.04 2.49
C ARG A 221 -37.34 11.40 1.30
N PRO A 222 -37.89 10.38 0.59
CA PRO A 222 -37.15 9.59 -0.40
C PRO A 222 -36.43 10.40 -1.48
N TRP A 223 -36.97 11.57 -1.83
CA TRP A 223 -36.35 12.50 -2.77
C TRP A 223 -34.98 13.03 -2.31
N LEU A 224 -34.64 12.96 -1.02
CA LEU A 224 -33.30 13.32 -0.51
C LEU A 224 -32.23 12.34 -1.01
N PHE A 225 -32.56 11.05 -1.16
CA PHE A 225 -31.65 10.06 -1.74
C PHE A 225 -31.46 10.30 -3.22
N TRP A 226 -32.54 10.63 -3.93
CA TRP A 226 -32.46 11.03 -5.34
C TRP A 226 -31.65 12.31 -5.52
N LEU A 227 -31.90 13.34 -4.71
CA LEU A 227 -31.16 14.60 -4.77
C LEU A 227 -29.68 14.40 -4.43
N GLY A 228 -29.38 13.62 -3.39
CA GLY A 228 -28.02 13.24 -3.01
C GLY A 228 -27.31 12.48 -4.12
N ALA A 229 -28.00 11.54 -4.77
CA ALA A 229 -27.52 10.83 -5.95
C ALA A 229 -27.20 11.80 -7.09
N VAL A 230 -28.10 12.72 -7.42
CA VAL A 230 -27.87 13.73 -8.47
C VAL A 230 -26.66 14.61 -8.15
N ILE A 231 -26.57 15.14 -6.93
CA ILE A 231 -25.45 15.99 -6.51
C ILE A 231 -24.11 15.23 -6.62
N MET A 232 -24.04 14.01 -6.07
CA MET A 232 -22.81 13.22 -6.09
C MET A 232 -22.42 12.79 -7.50
N GLY A 233 -23.41 12.43 -8.34
CA GLY A 233 -23.19 12.10 -9.73
C GLY A 233 -22.72 13.30 -10.56
N VAL A 234 -23.33 14.47 -10.38
CA VAL A 234 -22.90 15.73 -11.03
C VAL A 234 -21.47 16.09 -10.62
N ILE A 235 -21.10 15.96 -9.34
CA ILE A 235 -19.73 16.21 -8.85
C ILE A 235 -18.73 15.27 -9.54
N ALA A 236 -19.01 13.96 -9.57
CA ALA A 236 -18.13 12.98 -10.19
C ALA A 236 -17.99 13.19 -11.71
N ILE A 237 -19.11 13.39 -12.40
CA ILE A 237 -19.11 13.59 -13.85
C ILE A 237 -18.41 14.90 -14.19
N ALA A 238 -18.63 15.99 -13.44
CA ALA A 238 -17.92 17.24 -13.63
C ALA A 238 -16.41 17.09 -13.43
N TYR A 239 -15.99 16.31 -12.44
CA TYR A 239 -14.58 15.97 -12.24
C TYR A 239 -14.01 15.20 -13.43
N ILE A 240 -14.77 14.23 -13.98
CA ILE A 240 -14.39 13.49 -15.19
C ILE A 240 -14.21 14.47 -16.37
N TYR A 241 -15.18 15.35 -16.63
CA TYR A 241 -15.09 16.33 -17.72
C TYR A 241 -13.90 17.29 -17.58
N ALA A 242 -13.65 17.80 -16.36
CA ALA A 242 -12.61 18.79 -16.09
C ALA A 242 -11.19 18.21 -16.08
N ASN A 243 -11.05 16.91 -15.76
CA ASN A 243 -9.76 16.21 -15.64
C ASN A 243 -9.37 15.41 -16.90
N ARG A 244 -9.99 15.69 -18.05
CA ARG A 244 -9.62 15.07 -19.33
C ARG A 244 -8.24 15.57 -19.80
N PRO A 245 -7.26 14.69 -20.09
CA PRO A 245 -5.93 15.08 -20.59
C PRO A 245 -5.96 15.93 -21.86
N SER A 246 -6.87 15.68 -22.79
CA SER A 246 -7.03 16.49 -24.02
C SER A 246 -7.33 17.96 -23.77
N LEU A 247 -7.80 18.31 -22.57
CA LEU A 247 -8.07 19.70 -22.22
C LEU A 247 -6.86 20.41 -21.59
N ALA A 248 -5.78 19.68 -21.30
CA ALA A 248 -4.55 20.22 -20.74
C ALA A 248 -3.54 20.66 -21.82
N ASP A 249 -3.62 20.10 -23.04
CA ASP A 249 -2.75 20.49 -24.16
C ASP A 249 -3.47 21.47 -25.11
N PRO A 250 -3.02 22.74 -25.22
CA PRO A 250 -3.55 23.71 -26.18
C PRO A 250 -3.47 23.21 -27.63
N LYS A 251 -2.44 22.42 -27.96
CA LYS A 251 -2.13 21.98 -29.33
C LYS A 251 -3.10 20.91 -29.85
N LEU A 252 -3.71 20.12 -28.97
CA LEU A 252 -4.62 19.02 -29.35
C LEU A 252 -5.97 19.52 -29.90
N ARG A 253 -6.37 20.77 -29.64
CA ARG A 253 -7.62 21.37 -30.14
C ARG A 253 -7.43 22.70 -30.88
N GLY A 254 -6.19 23.10 -31.16
CA GLY A 254 -5.89 24.34 -31.88
C GLY A 254 -6.21 25.61 -31.09
N TYR A 255 -6.15 25.55 -29.75
CA TYR A 255 -6.31 26.73 -28.89
C TYR A 255 -4.95 27.36 -28.58
N GLU A 256 -4.89 28.68 -28.46
CA GLU A 256 -3.68 29.42 -28.06
C GLU A 256 -3.27 29.14 -26.60
N GLU A 257 -4.23 28.74 -25.75
CA GLU A 257 -4.04 28.41 -24.33
C GLU A 257 -4.75 27.10 -23.97
N ALA A 258 -4.30 26.43 -22.90
CA ALA A 258 -4.88 25.18 -22.44
C ALA A 258 -6.36 25.39 -22.09
N PRO A 259 -7.30 24.62 -22.68
CA PRO A 259 -8.73 24.84 -22.51
C PRO A 259 -9.29 24.43 -21.13
N SER A 260 -8.51 23.76 -20.26
CA SER A 260 -8.85 23.49 -18.86
C SER A 260 -7.90 24.21 -17.90
N THR A 261 -8.49 24.93 -16.93
CA THR A 261 -7.81 25.57 -15.80
C THR A 261 -7.80 24.68 -14.54
N TYR A 262 -8.18 23.41 -14.67
CA TYR A 262 -8.29 22.52 -13.50
C TYR A 262 -6.91 22.26 -12.87
N PRO A 263 -6.73 22.52 -11.55
CA PRO A 263 -5.41 22.49 -10.91
C PRO A 263 -4.73 21.11 -11.01
N ASN A 264 -3.44 21.08 -11.41
CA ASN A 264 -2.68 19.82 -11.56
C ASN A 264 -2.55 19.04 -10.25
N GLU A 265 -2.42 19.72 -9.11
CA GLU A 265 -2.39 19.10 -7.77
C GLU A 265 -3.65 18.27 -7.46
N ARG A 266 -4.78 18.61 -8.10
CA ARG A 266 -6.08 17.94 -7.94
C ARG A 266 -6.34 16.83 -8.96
N LYS A 267 -5.34 16.48 -9.78
CA LYS A 267 -5.43 15.41 -10.78
C LYS A 267 -4.84 14.09 -10.30
N THR A 268 -4.27 14.05 -9.09
CA THR A 268 -3.64 12.85 -8.54
C THR A 268 -4.65 11.74 -8.24
N GLN A 269 -4.16 10.51 -8.10
CA GLN A 269 -5.00 9.35 -7.77
C GLN A 269 -5.81 9.56 -6.48
N GLY A 270 -5.25 10.21 -5.46
CA GLY A 270 -5.96 10.51 -4.21
C GLY A 270 -7.20 11.38 -4.43
N TRP A 271 -7.06 12.43 -5.26
CA TRP A 271 -8.19 13.27 -5.64
C TRP A 271 -9.21 12.55 -6.51
N PHE A 272 -8.77 11.65 -7.39
CA PHE A 272 -9.68 10.79 -8.15
C PHE A 272 -10.54 9.92 -7.21
N LEU A 273 -9.94 9.29 -6.19
CA LEU A 273 -10.68 8.48 -5.22
C LEU A 273 -11.74 9.32 -4.48
N TRP A 274 -11.39 10.54 -4.07
CA TRP A 274 -12.27 11.41 -3.27
C TRP A 274 -13.34 12.15 -4.08
N ARG A 275 -13.03 12.61 -5.30
CA ARG A 275 -13.93 13.46 -6.12
C ARG A 275 -14.68 12.70 -7.21
N CYS A 276 -14.24 11.48 -7.54
CA CYS A 276 -14.88 10.66 -8.57
C CYS A 276 -15.39 9.34 -7.98
N LEU A 277 -14.49 8.47 -7.49
CA LEU A 277 -14.87 7.12 -7.09
C LEU A 277 -15.87 7.11 -5.92
N LEU A 278 -15.56 7.80 -4.82
CA LEU A 278 -16.43 7.85 -3.65
C LEU A 278 -17.81 8.45 -3.96
N PRO A 279 -17.92 9.61 -4.65
CA PRO A 279 -19.22 10.14 -5.07
C PRO A 279 -19.98 9.21 -6.02
N LEU A 280 -19.32 8.50 -6.94
CA LEU A 280 -19.99 7.51 -7.80
C LEU A 280 -20.51 6.31 -7.00
N LEU A 281 -19.80 5.86 -5.97
CA LEU A 281 -20.29 4.81 -5.07
C LEU A 281 -21.50 5.28 -4.27
N ILE A 282 -21.47 6.51 -3.74
CA ILE A 282 -22.60 7.11 -3.03
C ILE A 282 -23.81 7.27 -3.96
N LEU A 283 -23.59 7.73 -5.20
CA LEU A 283 -24.59 7.78 -6.26
C LEU A 283 -25.22 6.39 -6.47
N ALA A 284 -24.39 5.36 -6.70
CA ALA A 284 -24.85 4.01 -7.01
C ALA A 284 -25.70 3.42 -5.88
N VAL A 285 -25.26 3.56 -4.62
CA VAL A 285 -26.01 3.07 -3.45
C VAL A 285 -27.29 3.88 -3.25
N SER A 286 -27.23 5.21 -3.37
CA SER A 286 -28.38 6.09 -3.13
C SER A 286 -29.47 5.90 -4.19
N ILE A 287 -29.11 5.78 -5.47
CA ILE A 287 -30.09 5.63 -6.56
C ILE A 287 -30.74 4.23 -6.57
N THR A 288 -29.98 3.18 -6.24
CA THR A 288 -30.53 1.82 -6.12
C THR A 288 -31.44 1.73 -4.88
N THR A 289 -31.06 2.35 -3.76
CA THR A 289 -31.95 2.48 -2.60
C THR A 289 -33.24 3.26 -2.93
N PHE A 290 -33.12 4.39 -3.64
CA PHE A 290 -34.29 5.14 -4.09
C PHE A 290 -35.20 4.34 -5.02
N TYR A 291 -34.64 3.42 -5.82
CA TYR A 291 -35.43 2.57 -6.71
C TYR A 291 -36.25 1.51 -5.94
N SER A 292 -35.72 0.94 -4.86
CA SER A 292 -36.42 -0.14 -4.12
C SER A 292 -37.71 0.34 -3.47
N TRP A 293 -37.69 1.49 -2.78
CA TRP A 293 -38.84 1.91 -1.97
C TRP A 293 -40.14 2.13 -2.75
N PRO A 294 -40.17 2.96 -3.81
CA PRO A 294 -41.40 3.16 -4.56
C PRO A 294 -41.82 1.87 -5.27
N ARG A 295 -40.85 1.05 -5.70
CA ARG A 295 -41.12 -0.15 -6.50
C ARG A 295 -41.81 -1.24 -5.68
N ASP A 296 -41.32 -1.51 -4.47
CA ASP A 296 -41.93 -2.52 -3.59
C ASP A 296 -43.26 -2.03 -2.99
N ALA A 297 -43.42 -0.72 -2.74
CA ALA A 297 -44.69 -0.14 -2.29
C ALA A 297 -45.85 -0.26 -3.31
N ALA A 298 -45.57 -0.58 -4.58
CA ALA A 298 -46.60 -0.87 -5.58
C ALA A 298 -47.13 -2.32 -5.53
N ASP A 299 -46.35 -3.28 -5.04
CA ASP A 299 -46.72 -4.70 -5.06
C ASP A 299 -47.58 -5.09 -3.83
N ASP A 300 -47.47 -4.38 -2.70
CA ASP A 300 -48.22 -4.62 -1.45
C ASP A 300 -49.72 -4.23 -1.49
N GLY A 301 -50.32 -4.11 -2.68
CA GLY A 301 -51.76 -3.79 -2.81
C GLY A 301 -52.14 -2.34 -2.50
N ILE A 302 -51.18 -1.48 -2.12
CA ILE A 302 -51.33 -0.02 -2.20
C ILE A 302 -51.23 0.35 -3.68
N LYS A 303 -52.31 0.08 -4.43
CA LYS A 303 -52.46 0.29 -5.89
C LYS A 303 -52.20 1.73 -6.34
N ASN A 304 -51.93 2.64 -5.42
CA ASN A 304 -51.58 4.03 -5.68
C ASN A 304 -50.11 4.37 -5.34
N GLY A 305 -49.26 3.50 -4.80
CA GLY A 305 -47.94 3.85 -4.24
C GLY A 305 -46.85 4.27 -5.25
N ALA A 306 -46.37 3.36 -6.10
CA ALA A 306 -45.29 3.69 -7.05
C ALA A 306 -45.70 4.71 -8.11
N LEU A 307 -46.92 4.56 -8.63
CA LEU A 307 -47.52 5.43 -9.65
C LEU A 307 -47.90 6.81 -9.08
N SER A 308 -48.19 6.95 -7.78
CA SER A 308 -48.36 8.29 -7.18
C SER A 308 -47.03 8.96 -6.82
N TYR A 309 -45.97 8.22 -6.46
CA TYR A 309 -44.69 8.84 -6.13
C TYR A 309 -43.89 9.29 -7.36
N PHE A 310 -43.75 8.45 -8.38
CA PHE A 310 -43.12 8.86 -9.65
C PHE A 310 -44.08 9.69 -10.52
N GLY A 311 -45.36 9.29 -10.59
CA GLY A 311 -46.39 9.90 -11.44
C GLY A 311 -47.10 11.14 -10.88
N ASN A 312 -46.92 11.52 -9.60
CA ASN A 312 -47.29 12.88 -9.13
C ASN A 312 -46.10 13.85 -9.06
N TRP A 313 -44.87 13.36 -9.02
CA TRP A 313 -43.68 14.23 -8.89
C TRP A 313 -43.24 14.82 -10.24
N LEU A 314 -43.18 14.02 -11.32
CA LEU A 314 -42.78 14.52 -12.64
C LEU A 314 -43.89 15.35 -13.34
N PRO A 315 -45.16 14.92 -13.36
CA PRO A 315 -46.26 15.72 -13.92
C PRO A 315 -46.61 16.96 -13.08
N GLY A 316 -46.25 17.01 -11.80
CA GLY A 316 -46.39 18.24 -11.00
C GLY A 316 -45.47 19.38 -11.44
N ILE A 317 -44.38 19.07 -12.16
CA ILE A 317 -43.41 20.03 -12.71
C ILE A 317 -43.69 20.32 -14.20
N ILE A 318 -44.15 19.33 -14.97
CA ILE A 318 -44.29 19.40 -16.45
C ILE A 318 -45.76 19.43 -16.90
N GLY A 319 -46.73 19.28 -15.99
CA GLY A 319 -48.17 19.36 -16.25
C GLY A 319 -48.78 18.20 -17.05
N GLN A 320 -48.00 17.19 -17.48
CA GLN A 320 -48.49 16.08 -18.33
C GLN A 320 -48.38 14.72 -17.65
N LYS A 321 -49.49 13.97 -17.62
CA LYS A 321 -49.52 12.55 -17.22
C LYS A 321 -49.26 11.67 -18.44
N PHE A 322 -48.12 10.97 -18.48
CA PHE A 322 -47.87 9.92 -19.46
C PHE A 322 -48.48 8.59 -18.97
N PRO A 323 -49.02 7.74 -19.87
CA PRO A 323 -49.52 6.42 -19.49
C PRO A 323 -48.35 5.48 -19.13
N PRO A 324 -48.46 4.64 -18.10
CA PRO A 324 -47.46 3.60 -17.82
C PRO A 324 -47.32 2.63 -19.00
N PRO A 325 -46.10 2.21 -19.38
CA PRO A 325 -44.82 2.41 -18.68
C PRO A 325 -43.99 3.62 -19.14
N PHE A 326 -44.54 4.51 -19.99
CA PHE A 326 -43.78 5.58 -20.63
C PHE A 326 -43.30 6.66 -19.64
N ASP A 327 -44.03 6.88 -18.55
CA ASP A 327 -43.66 7.76 -17.43
C ASP A 327 -42.38 7.30 -16.71
N VAL A 328 -42.25 5.99 -16.45
CA VAL A 328 -41.09 5.39 -15.76
C VAL A 328 -39.85 5.41 -16.66
N VAL A 329 -39.97 5.01 -17.93
CA VAL A 329 -38.85 5.05 -18.89
C VAL A 329 -38.32 6.48 -19.02
N PHE A 330 -39.23 7.45 -19.16
CA PHE A 330 -38.87 8.86 -19.28
C PHE A 330 -38.14 9.39 -18.04
N ALA A 331 -38.55 9.00 -16.82
CA ALA A 331 -37.87 9.40 -15.59
C ALA A 331 -36.41 8.92 -15.53
N PHE A 332 -36.13 7.69 -15.97
CA PHE A 332 -34.76 7.15 -16.03
C PHE A 332 -33.90 7.87 -17.07
N ILE A 333 -34.45 8.11 -18.26
CA ILE A 333 -33.79 8.88 -19.33
C ILE A 333 -33.48 10.30 -18.81
N LEU A 334 -34.47 10.97 -18.23
CA LEU A 334 -34.32 12.31 -17.68
C LEU A 334 -33.26 12.36 -16.59
N PHE A 335 -33.23 11.38 -15.69
CA PHE A 335 -32.20 11.27 -14.66
C PHE A 335 -30.79 11.17 -15.26
N GLY A 336 -30.60 10.27 -16.24
CA GLY A 336 -29.31 10.12 -16.92
C GLY A 336 -28.88 11.40 -17.65
N VAL A 337 -29.82 12.09 -18.29
CA VAL A 337 -29.61 13.39 -18.94
C VAL A 337 -29.23 14.47 -17.92
N ILE A 338 -29.93 14.58 -16.79
CA ILE A 338 -29.63 15.53 -15.71
C ILE A 338 -28.21 15.31 -15.17
N LEU A 339 -27.81 14.06 -14.94
CA LEU A 339 -26.47 13.74 -14.45
C LEU A 339 -25.37 14.22 -15.40
N HIS A 340 -25.50 13.90 -16.69
CA HIS A 340 -24.46 14.20 -17.68
C HIS A 340 -24.45 15.69 -18.06
N LEU A 341 -25.61 16.29 -18.31
CA LEU A 341 -25.70 17.73 -18.60
C LEU A 341 -25.33 18.57 -17.38
N GLY A 342 -25.81 18.20 -16.18
CA GLY A 342 -25.45 18.89 -14.94
C GLY A 342 -23.95 18.82 -14.65
N GLY A 343 -23.34 17.64 -14.84
CA GLY A 343 -21.90 17.46 -14.71
C GLY A 343 -21.11 18.30 -15.72
N TRP A 344 -21.55 18.33 -16.99
CA TRP A 344 -20.96 19.20 -18.01
C TRP A 344 -21.10 20.69 -17.65
N ILE A 345 -22.29 21.17 -17.30
CA ILE A 345 -22.53 22.57 -16.87
C ILE A 345 -21.61 22.94 -15.71
N PHE A 346 -21.51 22.08 -14.70
CA PHE A 346 -20.66 22.35 -13.54
C PHE A 346 -19.16 22.35 -13.90
N SER A 347 -18.76 21.57 -14.90
CA SER A 347 -17.39 21.56 -15.42
C SER A 347 -16.99 22.84 -16.17
N LEU A 348 -17.96 23.61 -16.70
CA LEU A 348 -17.71 24.89 -17.40
C LEU A 348 -17.04 25.95 -16.52
N ARG A 349 -17.03 25.77 -15.18
CA ARG A 349 -16.21 26.57 -14.28
C ARG A 349 -14.71 26.44 -14.57
N TYR A 350 -14.30 25.30 -15.13
CA TYR A 350 -12.90 24.95 -15.35
C TYR A 350 -12.55 24.78 -16.83
N ILE A 351 -13.53 24.52 -17.70
CA ILE A 351 -13.32 24.21 -19.13
C ILE A 351 -14.01 25.22 -20.05
N LYS A 352 -13.43 25.48 -21.22
CA LYS A 352 -14.10 26.28 -22.28
C LYS A 352 -15.26 25.48 -22.92
N PRO A 353 -16.43 26.10 -23.18
CA PRO A 353 -17.59 25.41 -23.74
C PRO A 353 -17.39 24.99 -25.20
N ASP A 354 -17.86 23.79 -25.53
CA ASP A 354 -17.94 23.25 -26.90
C ASP A 354 -19.38 22.80 -27.16
N TRP A 355 -19.96 23.18 -28.31
CA TRP A 355 -21.35 22.88 -28.68
C TRP A 355 -21.62 21.38 -28.88
N ARG A 356 -20.58 20.58 -29.12
CA ARG A 356 -20.70 19.12 -29.31
C ARG A 356 -20.88 18.38 -27.99
N GLU A 357 -20.30 18.90 -26.92
CA GLU A 357 -20.30 18.29 -25.58
C GLU A 357 -21.68 18.19 -24.92
N PRO A 358 -22.59 19.19 -24.99
CA PRO A 358 -23.93 19.04 -24.45
C PRO A 358 -24.78 18.05 -25.25
N LEU A 359 -24.61 17.96 -26.58
CA LEU A 359 -25.28 16.94 -27.40
C LEU A 359 -24.81 15.54 -27.01
N ALA A 360 -23.49 15.37 -26.91
CA ALA A 360 -22.82 14.19 -26.39
C ALA A 360 -23.36 13.76 -25.01
N ALA A 361 -23.41 14.70 -24.07
CA ALA A 361 -23.92 14.47 -22.72
C ALA A 361 -25.42 14.10 -22.71
N PHE A 362 -26.24 14.71 -23.56
CA PHE A 362 -27.65 14.38 -23.71
C PHE A 362 -27.84 12.94 -24.21
N PHE A 363 -27.15 12.55 -25.28
CA PHE A 363 -27.25 11.19 -25.84
C PHE A 363 -26.66 10.13 -24.89
N ALA A 364 -25.51 10.39 -24.28
CA ALA A 364 -24.91 9.50 -23.29
C ALA A 364 -25.83 9.33 -22.07
N GLY A 365 -26.36 10.44 -21.54
CA GLY A 365 -27.31 10.42 -20.44
C GLY A 365 -28.60 9.67 -20.77
N GLY A 366 -29.18 9.90 -21.95
CA GLY A 366 -30.39 9.21 -22.39
C GLY A 366 -30.19 7.71 -22.60
N LEU A 367 -29.09 7.32 -23.26
CA LEU A 367 -28.72 5.91 -23.45
C LEU A 367 -28.49 5.21 -22.10
N GLY A 368 -27.70 5.83 -21.21
CA GLY A 368 -27.42 5.27 -19.88
C GLY A 368 -28.67 5.15 -19.02
N GLY A 369 -29.57 6.14 -19.07
CA GLY A 369 -30.87 6.08 -18.41
C GLY A 369 -31.73 4.93 -18.94
N GLY A 370 -31.85 4.81 -20.26
CA GLY A 370 -32.63 3.74 -20.91
C GLY A 370 -32.11 2.32 -20.62
N LEU A 371 -30.78 2.13 -20.67
CA LEU A 371 -30.15 0.85 -20.31
C LEU A 371 -30.36 0.51 -18.83
N THR A 372 -30.22 1.50 -17.94
CA THR A 372 -30.46 1.33 -16.51
C THR A 372 -31.90 0.94 -16.24
N TRP A 373 -32.87 1.58 -16.91
CA TRP A 373 -34.28 1.19 -16.82
C TRP A 373 -34.51 -0.26 -17.26
N LEU A 374 -33.98 -0.65 -18.42
CA LEU A 374 -34.17 -1.98 -18.98
C LEU A 374 -33.68 -3.07 -18.01
N ILE A 375 -32.50 -2.85 -17.42
CA ILE A 375 -31.89 -3.79 -16.47
C ILE A 375 -32.64 -3.78 -15.14
N ALA A 376 -32.95 -2.61 -14.58
CA ALA A 376 -33.68 -2.51 -13.32
C ALA A 376 -35.05 -3.20 -13.43
N TYR A 377 -35.81 -2.94 -14.49
CA TYR A 377 -37.13 -3.50 -14.72
C TYR A 377 -37.12 -5.01 -14.96
N LYS A 378 -36.13 -5.54 -15.70
CA LYS A 378 -36.07 -6.98 -16.03
C LYS A 378 -35.45 -7.85 -14.94
N ILE A 379 -34.39 -7.35 -14.29
CA ILE A 379 -33.61 -8.15 -13.31
C ILE A 379 -34.16 -7.97 -11.90
N PHE A 380 -34.61 -6.75 -11.56
CA PHE A 380 -35.09 -6.41 -10.21
C PHE A 380 -36.52 -5.88 -10.25
N PRO A 381 -37.50 -6.65 -10.76
CA PRO A 381 -38.88 -6.20 -10.85
C PRO A 381 -39.47 -5.92 -9.46
N SER A 382 -39.10 -6.67 -8.43
CA SER A 382 -39.52 -6.48 -7.04
C SER A 382 -38.29 -6.62 -6.12
N PRO A 383 -37.53 -5.53 -5.90
CA PRO A 383 -36.22 -5.56 -5.24
C PRO A 383 -36.21 -6.19 -3.85
N VAL A 384 -37.30 -6.06 -3.09
CA VAL A 384 -37.39 -6.53 -1.69
C VAL A 384 -38.52 -7.53 -1.47
N SER A 385 -39.70 -7.29 -2.03
CA SER A 385 -40.92 -8.02 -1.65
C SER A 385 -41.01 -9.44 -2.21
N GLY A 386 -40.19 -9.78 -3.23
CA GLY A 386 -40.30 -11.05 -3.96
C GLY A 386 -39.84 -12.30 -3.18
N SER A 387 -38.77 -12.22 -2.39
CA SER A 387 -38.29 -13.32 -1.53
C SER A 387 -37.22 -12.86 -0.55
N LEU A 388 -36.93 -13.67 0.49
CA LEU A 388 -35.82 -13.46 1.42
C LEU A 388 -34.47 -13.22 0.71
N HIS A 389 -34.26 -13.93 -0.40
CA HIS A 389 -33.02 -13.88 -1.17
C HIS A 389 -32.95 -12.67 -2.10
N MET A 390 -34.09 -12.15 -2.57
CA MET A 390 -34.11 -11.04 -3.52
C MET A 390 -33.51 -9.77 -2.92
N ALA A 391 -33.86 -9.41 -1.68
CA ALA A 391 -33.26 -8.26 -1.00
C ALA A 391 -31.73 -8.41 -0.84
N ALA A 392 -31.26 -9.63 -0.54
CA ALA A 392 -29.84 -9.93 -0.43
C ALA A 392 -29.12 -9.82 -1.79
N TYR A 393 -29.68 -10.38 -2.87
CA TYR A 393 -29.14 -10.25 -4.22
C TYR A 393 -29.15 -8.80 -4.69
N TYR A 394 -30.19 -8.05 -4.39
CA TYR A 394 -30.31 -6.65 -4.75
C TYR A 394 -29.15 -5.83 -4.19
N VAL A 395 -28.86 -5.94 -2.89
CA VAL A 395 -27.73 -5.22 -2.26
C VAL A 395 -26.38 -5.68 -2.80
N CYS A 396 -26.21 -6.97 -3.10
CA CYS A 396 -24.95 -7.48 -3.62
C CYS A 396 -24.65 -6.97 -5.04
N PHE A 397 -25.66 -6.85 -5.90
CA PHE A 397 -25.46 -6.70 -7.34
C PHE A 397 -25.99 -5.40 -7.94
N ALA A 398 -27.01 -4.74 -7.37
CA ALA A 398 -27.64 -3.58 -8.01
C ALA A 398 -26.69 -2.40 -8.19
N ALA A 399 -25.96 -2.00 -7.13
CA ALA A 399 -25.00 -0.89 -7.21
C ALA A 399 -23.80 -1.18 -8.13
N PRO A 400 -23.12 -2.35 -8.04
CA PRO A 400 -22.11 -2.75 -9.02
C PRO A 400 -22.63 -2.77 -10.46
N LEU A 401 -23.82 -3.30 -10.68
CA LEU A 401 -24.42 -3.37 -12.02
C LEU A 401 -24.72 -1.96 -12.57
N PHE A 402 -25.22 -1.05 -11.74
CA PHE A 402 -25.39 0.36 -12.10
C PHE A 402 -24.06 1.00 -12.54
N ILE A 403 -22.97 0.77 -11.80
CA ILE A 403 -21.64 1.29 -12.16
C ILE A 403 -21.15 0.69 -13.48
N ILE A 404 -21.34 -0.61 -13.70
CA ILE A 404 -20.99 -1.28 -14.96
C ILE A 404 -21.79 -0.69 -16.13
N LEU A 405 -23.07 -0.39 -15.94
CA LEU A 405 -23.89 0.25 -16.98
C LEU A 405 -23.46 1.69 -17.27
N LEU A 406 -23.03 2.42 -16.24
CA LEU A 406 -22.42 3.74 -16.40
C LEU A 406 -21.12 3.65 -17.22
N LEU A 407 -20.25 2.68 -16.91
CA LEU A 407 -19.03 2.41 -17.67
C LEU A 407 -19.32 2.01 -19.12
N LEU A 408 -20.31 1.17 -19.34
CA LEU A 408 -20.73 0.76 -20.69
C LEU A 408 -21.20 1.98 -21.50
N THR A 409 -21.98 2.85 -20.86
CA THR A 409 -22.47 4.09 -21.47
C THR A 409 -21.31 5.01 -21.84
N VAL A 410 -20.35 5.20 -20.94
CA VAL A 410 -19.12 5.97 -21.21
C VAL A 410 -18.29 5.32 -22.33
N THR A 411 -18.21 4.00 -22.38
CA THR A 411 -17.47 3.27 -23.43
C THR A 411 -18.12 3.46 -24.80
N VAL A 412 -19.45 3.31 -24.90
CA VAL A 412 -20.19 3.58 -26.14
C VAL A 412 -20.02 5.04 -26.55
N PHE A 413 -20.07 5.95 -25.59
CA PHE A 413 -19.84 7.37 -25.82
C PHE A 413 -18.45 7.65 -26.41
N ILE A 414 -17.38 7.07 -25.85
CA ILE A 414 -16.01 7.20 -26.38
C ILE A 414 -15.93 6.65 -27.81
N GLY A 415 -16.56 5.51 -28.09
CA GLY A 415 -16.58 4.93 -29.44
C GLY A 415 -17.18 5.89 -30.47
N VAL A 416 -18.29 6.54 -30.12
CA VAL A 416 -18.96 7.54 -30.97
C VAL A 416 -18.14 8.84 -31.06
N ALA A 417 -17.54 9.26 -29.95
CA ALA A 417 -16.70 10.46 -29.86
C ALA A 417 -15.24 10.23 -30.32
N SER A 418 -14.93 9.06 -30.90
CA SER A 418 -13.58 8.65 -31.29
C SER A 418 -12.87 9.61 -32.24
N ARG A 419 -13.65 10.35 -33.05
CA ARG A 419 -13.14 11.39 -33.97
C ARG A 419 -12.65 12.67 -33.28
N PHE A 420 -12.97 12.85 -31.99
CA PHE A 420 -12.72 14.07 -31.22
C PHE A 420 -12.07 13.81 -29.85
N THR A 421 -11.71 12.56 -29.56
CA THR A 421 -11.04 12.13 -28.32
C THR A 421 -9.60 11.72 -28.60
N SER A 422 -8.69 12.08 -27.70
CA SER A 422 -7.27 11.73 -27.81
C SER A 422 -6.97 10.35 -27.22
N ASP A 423 -5.82 9.77 -27.56
CA ASP A 423 -5.38 8.51 -26.95
C ASP A 423 -5.10 8.66 -25.44
N GLU A 424 -4.68 9.84 -25.00
CA GLU A 424 -4.49 10.14 -23.57
C GLU A 424 -5.81 10.13 -22.80
N ASP A 425 -6.91 10.65 -23.37
CA ASP A 425 -8.23 10.56 -22.75
C ASP A 425 -8.69 9.11 -22.60
N ARG A 426 -8.40 8.27 -23.60
CA ARG A 426 -8.76 6.85 -23.60
C ARG A 426 -8.01 6.10 -22.50
N GLU A 427 -6.69 6.34 -22.35
CA GLU A 427 -5.88 5.79 -21.26
C GLU A 427 -6.38 6.26 -19.89
N TRP A 428 -6.72 7.55 -19.74
CA TRP A 428 -7.27 8.08 -18.49
C TRP A 428 -8.61 7.42 -18.14
N LEU A 429 -9.51 7.29 -19.12
CA LEU A 429 -10.81 6.64 -18.95
C LEU A 429 -10.67 5.14 -18.67
N ALA A 430 -9.69 4.46 -19.27
CA ALA A 430 -9.38 3.06 -18.96
C ALA A 430 -8.93 2.89 -17.50
N ARG A 431 -8.05 3.78 -16.99
CA ARG A 431 -7.63 3.77 -15.58
C ARG A 431 -8.78 4.10 -14.62
N ALA A 432 -9.62 5.07 -14.96
CA ALA A 432 -10.82 5.38 -14.19
C ALA A 432 -11.80 4.19 -14.17
N GLY A 433 -11.99 3.54 -15.31
CA GLY A 433 -12.79 2.32 -15.46
C GLY A 433 -12.27 1.16 -14.62
N ALA A 434 -10.95 0.95 -14.57
CA ALA A 434 -10.33 -0.07 -13.74
C ALA A 434 -10.67 0.11 -12.25
N TRP A 435 -10.59 1.33 -11.72
CA TRP A 435 -10.97 1.62 -10.33
C TRP A 435 -12.45 1.35 -10.04
N LEU A 436 -13.33 1.70 -10.99
CA LEU A 436 -14.76 1.45 -10.87
C LEU A 436 -15.10 -0.05 -10.91
N ILE A 437 -14.39 -0.83 -11.75
CA ILE A 437 -14.50 -2.29 -11.76
C ILE A 437 -13.97 -2.89 -10.45
N ILE A 438 -12.81 -2.44 -9.96
CA ILE A 438 -12.25 -2.89 -8.68
C ILE A 438 -13.25 -2.64 -7.54
N ALA A 439 -13.84 -1.44 -7.49
CA ALA A 439 -14.84 -1.13 -6.47
C ALA A 439 -16.12 -1.97 -6.61
N SER A 440 -16.56 -2.24 -7.84
CA SER A 440 -17.71 -3.11 -8.11
C SER A 440 -17.46 -4.55 -7.67
N VAL A 441 -16.28 -5.10 -7.96
CA VAL A 441 -15.86 -6.44 -7.53
C VAL A 441 -15.71 -6.49 -6.01
N ALA A 442 -15.07 -5.49 -5.40
CA ALA A 442 -14.90 -5.42 -3.96
C ALA A 442 -16.25 -5.33 -3.22
N TRP A 443 -17.17 -4.49 -3.69
CA TRP A 443 -18.53 -4.38 -3.14
C TRP A 443 -19.26 -5.72 -3.22
N THR A 444 -19.25 -6.35 -4.41
CA THR A 444 -19.91 -7.64 -4.64
C THR A 444 -19.32 -8.71 -3.71
N LEU A 445 -17.99 -8.83 -3.67
CA LEU A 445 -17.29 -9.83 -2.86
C LEU A 445 -17.60 -9.63 -1.37
N ILE A 446 -17.42 -8.42 -0.84
CA ILE A 446 -17.67 -8.13 0.57
C ILE A 446 -19.14 -8.38 0.90
N SER A 447 -20.09 -7.90 0.09
CA SER A 447 -21.52 -8.08 0.34
C SER A 447 -21.94 -9.54 0.31
N VAL A 448 -21.46 -10.32 -0.67
CA VAL A 448 -21.74 -11.75 -0.76
C VAL A 448 -21.15 -12.51 0.42
N LEU A 449 -19.91 -12.22 0.80
CA LEU A 449 -19.26 -12.85 1.96
C LEU A 449 -19.95 -12.48 3.28
N VAL A 450 -20.42 -11.25 3.43
CA VAL A 450 -21.11 -10.80 4.63
C VAL A 450 -22.51 -11.42 4.72
N ILE A 451 -23.29 -11.38 3.64
CA ILE A 451 -24.71 -11.75 3.65
C ILE A 451 -24.89 -13.26 3.53
N PHE A 452 -24.22 -13.92 2.58
CA PHE A 452 -24.37 -15.35 2.32
C PHE A 452 -23.30 -16.21 3.00
N GLY A 453 -22.13 -15.63 3.32
CA GLY A 453 -21.02 -16.36 3.94
C GLY A 453 -21.39 -17.11 5.22
N PRO A 454 -22.07 -16.50 6.21
CA PRO A 454 -22.47 -17.21 7.43
C PRO A 454 -23.36 -18.43 7.15
N SER A 455 -24.37 -18.28 6.29
CA SER A 455 -25.26 -19.39 5.88
C SER A 455 -24.50 -20.50 5.15
N LEU A 456 -23.60 -20.12 4.21
CA LEU A 456 -22.75 -21.05 3.49
C LEU A 456 -21.77 -21.77 4.41
N LEU A 457 -21.23 -21.09 5.43
CA LEU A 457 -20.30 -21.67 6.37
C LEU A 457 -20.99 -22.65 7.29
N VAL A 458 -22.18 -22.35 7.83
CA VAL A 458 -22.89 -23.28 8.72
C VAL A 458 -23.41 -24.48 7.94
N TYR A 459 -24.04 -24.26 6.77
CA TYR A 459 -24.45 -25.34 5.87
C TYR A 459 -23.24 -26.15 5.38
N GLY A 460 -22.16 -25.45 5.03
CA GLY A 460 -20.91 -26.01 4.57
C GLY A 460 -20.15 -26.74 5.67
N ILE A 461 -20.20 -26.33 6.94
CA ILE A 461 -19.61 -27.04 8.10
C ILE A 461 -20.37 -28.34 8.36
N VAL A 462 -21.69 -28.39 8.20
CA VAL A 462 -22.43 -29.67 8.22
C VAL A 462 -21.91 -30.61 7.13
N LEU A 463 -21.52 -30.07 5.97
CA LEU A 463 -20.86 -30.81 4.88
C LEU A 463 -19.35 -31.07 5.12
N LEU A 464 -18.60 -30.16 5.74
CA LEU A 464 -17.14 -30.11 5.92
C LEU A 464 -16.66 -30.66 7.27
N ILE A 465 -17.54 -31.00 8.21
CA ILE A 465 -17.23 -31.94 9.29
C ILE A 465 -16.78 -33.30 8.68
N SER A 466 -16.97 -33.50 7.35
CA SER A 466 -16.33 -34.57 6.57
C SER A 466 -14.99 -34.23 5.88
N LEU A 467 -14.50 -32.98 5.85
CA LEU A 467 -13.28 -32.55 5.13
C LEU A 467 -12.55 -31.33 5.78
N PRO A 468 -11.29 -31.47 6.25
CA PRO A 468 -10.59 -30.47 7.07
C PRO A 468 -9.84 -29.40 6.25
N VAL A 469 -10.51 -28.65 5.38
CA VAL A 469 -9.82 -27.80 4.38
C VAL A 469 -9.39 -26.42 4.90
N GLY A 470 -10.18 -25.78 5.76
CA GLY A 470 -9.91 -24.39 6.22
C GLY A 470 -8.83 -24.25 7.29
N VAL A 471 -8.84 -25.13 8.29
CA VAL A 471 -7.81 -25.15 9.35
C VAL A 471 -6.46 -25.63 8.77
N ALA A 472 -6.50 -26.58 7.84
CA ALA A 472 -5.31 -27.06 7.15
C ALA A 472 -4.63 -25.97 6.32
N SER A 473 -5.38 -25.14 5.57
CA SER A 473 -4.77 -24.07 4.75
C SER A 473 -4.12 -22.97 5.60
N GLY A 474 -4.71 -22.60 6.74
CA GLY A 474 -4.12 -21.67 7.70
C GLY A 474 -2.85 -22.20 8.35
N MET A 475 -2.85 -23.48 8.77
CA MET A 475 -1.65 -24.14 9.30
C MET A 475 -0.56 -24.30 8.24
N VAL A 476 -0.90 -24.68 7.01
CA VAL A 476 0.05 -24.78 5.88
C VAL A 476 0.68 -23.42 5.59
N THR A 477 -0.10 -22.34 5.60
CA THR A 477 0.42 -20.97 5.38
C THR A 477 1.39 -20.54 6.49
N LEU A 478 1.05 -20.82 7.75
CA LEU A 478 1.90 -20.50 8.91
C LEU A 478 3.20 -21.33 8.92
N VAL A 479 3.10 -22.64 8.68
CA VAL A 479 4.25 -23.56 8.70
C VAL A 479 5.20 -23.31 7.52
N LEU A 480 4.67 -23.07 6.33
CA LEU A 480 5.50 -22.80 5.14
C LEU A 480 6.04 -21.36 5.11
N GLY A 481 5.32 -20.39 5.68
CA GLY A 481 5.82 -19.03 5.87
C GLY A 481 7.00 -18.91 6.85
N TYR A 482 7.10 -19.83 7.82
CA TYR A 482 8.23 -19.92 8.76
C TYR A 482 9.42 -20.75 8.24
N GLY A 483 9.25 -21.49 7.15
CA GLY A 483 10.29 -22.34 6.59
C GLY A 483 11.37 -21.53 5.88
N GLY A 484 12.60 -21.54 6.39
CA GLY A 484 13.79 -20.91 5.76
C GLY A 484 14.20 -21.47 4.38
N LYS A 485 13.31 -22.24 3.72
CA LYS A 485 13.43 -22.72 2.34
C LYS A 485 12.77 -21.79 1.31
N THR A 486 11.99 -20.79 1.72
CA THR A 486 11.56 -19.70 0.83
C THR A 486 12.70 -18.69 0.63
N GLN A 487 13.78 -19.14 -0.01
CA GLN A 487 14.61 -18.21 -0.76
C GLN A 487 13.72 -17.54 -1.79
N ALA A 488 13.85 -16.22 -1.95
CA ALA A 488 13.31 -15.49 -3.10
C ALA A 488 13.78 -16.19 -4.38
N ARG A 489 12.98 -17.13 -4.88
CA ARG A 489 13.27 -17.92 -6.07
C ARG A 489 12.64 -17.24 -7.28
N SER A 490 13.34 -17.39 -8.39
CA SER A 490 13.07 -16.90 -9.74
C SER A 490 11.60 -16.96 -10.15
N LYS A 491 11.22 -15.99 -10.99
CA LYS A 491 9.89 -15.66 -11.54
C LYS A 491 9.08 -16.79 -12.23
N GLU A 492 9.44 -18.06 -12.11
CA GLU A 492 8.70 -19.16 -12.74
C GLU A 492 8.18 -20.12 -11.66
N ALA A 493 6.91 -19.97 -11.29
CA ALA A 493 6.19 -20.96 -10.49
C ALA A 493 5.90 -22.19 -11.37
N SER A 494 6.44 -23.37 -11.01
CA SER A 494 6.38 -24.57 -11.86
C SER A 494 5.69 -25.77 -11.21
N GLY A 495 5.02 -25.60 -10.06
CA GLY A 495 4.33 -26.68 -9.36
C GLY A 495 2.97 -26.31 -8.76
N ALA A 496 2.09 -27.31 -8.64
CA ALA A 496 0.79 -27.18 -7.97
C ALA A 496 0.90 -26.70 -6.51
N SER A 497 2.01 -26.99 -5.82
CA SER A 497 2.31 -26.50 -4.48
C SER A 497 2.52 -24.98 -4.42
N ASP A 498 3.07 -24.38 -5.47
CA ASP A 498 3.37 -22.95 -5.53
C ASP A 498 2.10 -22.15 -5.83
N ILE A 499 1.21 -22.69 -6.67
CA ILE A 499 -0.12 -22.14 -6.91
C ILE A 499 -0.97 -22.22 -5.63
N LEU A 500 -0.92 -23.37 -4.92
CA LEU A 500 -1.62 -23.53 -3.64
C LEU A 500 -1.16 -22.48 -2.62
N LEU A 501 0.14 -22.22 -2.54
CA LEU A 501 0.72 -21.19 -1.66
C LEU A 501 0.27 -19.76 -2.04
N MET A 502 0.16 -19.46 -3.34
CA MET A 502 -0.28 -18.14 -3.82
C MET A 502 -1.74 -17.85 -3.46
N ILE A 503 -2.59 -18.87 -3.42
CA ILE A 503 -4.04 -18.72 -3.19
C ILE A 503 -4.42 -18.98 -1.72
N ALA A 504 -3.58 -19.66 -0.93
CA ALA A 504 -3.87 -20.01 0.46
C ALA A 504 -4.13 -18.79 1.36
N ALA A 505 -3.31 -17.74 1.27
CA ALA A 505 -3.49 -16.53 2.07
C ALA A 505 -4.81 -15.78 1.74
N PRO A 506 -5.17 -15.54 0.46
CA PRO A 506 -6.49 -15.02 0.09
C PRO A 506 -7.66 -15.88 0.60
N ILE A 507 -7.59 -17.22 0.46
CA ILE A 507 -8.64 -18.13 0.95
C ILE A 507 -8.78 -18.01 2.46
N PHE A 508 -7.66 -17.99 3.19
CA PHE A 508 -7.67 -17.84 4.64
C PHE A 508 -8.25 -16.48 5.07
N ALA A 509 -7.96 -15.39 4.35
CA ALA A 509 -8.58 -14.10 4.60
C ALA A 509 -10.09 -14.13 4.37
N VAL A 510 -10.56 -14.75 3.28
CA VAL A 510 -12.00 -14.96 3.01
C VAL A 510 -12.65 -15.77 4.13
N PHE A 511 -12.02 -16.85 4.57
CA PHE A 511 -12.51 -17.67 5.69
C PHE A 511 -12.64 -16.85 6.98
N ILE A 512 -11.62 -16.05 7.34
CA ILE A 512 -11.69 -15.14 8.49
C ILE A 512 -12.87 -14.17 8.36
N LEU A 513 -13.06 -13.54 7.20
CA LEU A 513 -14.16 -12.59 6.99
C LEU A 513 -15.53 -13.24 7.17
N ILE A 514 -15.71 -14.47 6.66
CA ILE A 514 -16.93 -15.25 6.85
C ILE A 514 -17.13 -15.59 8.34
N CYS A 515 -16.08 -16.02 9.05
CA CYS A 515 -16.15 -16.29 10.50
C CYS A 515 -16.49 -15.04 11.31
N LEU A 516 -15.92 -13.87 10.97
CA LEU A 516 -16.25 -12.60 11.60
C LEU A 516 -17.68 -12.16 11.29
N SER A 517 -18.16 -12.41 10.06
CA SER A 517 -19.57 -12.19 9.71
C SER A 517 -20.49 -13.10 10.53
N LEU A 518 -20.14 -14.39 10.69
CA LEU A 518 -20.90 -15.31 11.54
C LEU A 518 -20.91 -14.84 13.01
N GLY A 519 -19.75 -14.44 13.55
CA GLY A 519 -19.64 -13.93 14.91
C GLY A 519 -20.46 -12.66 15.15
N THR A 520 -20.51 -11.74 14.17
CA THR A 520 -21.39 -10.56 14.26
C THR A 520 -22.87 -10.90 14.11
N SER A 521 -23.22 -11.94 13.34
CA SER A 521 -24.61 -12.45 13.31
C SER A 521 -25.02 -13.02 14.67
N TRP A 522 -24.15 -13.77 15.35
CA TRP A 522 -24.40 -14.24 16.71
C TRP A 522 -24.56 -13.09 17.71
N LEU A 523 -23.70 -12.07 17.61
CA LEU A 523 -23.81 -10.87 18.45
C LEU A 523 -25.16 -10.16 18.24
N ILE A 524 -25.62 -10.04 16.99
CA ILE A 524 -26.93 -9.45 16.68
C ILE A 524 -28.07 -10.28 17.28
N ALA A 525 -28.03 -11.60 17.11
CA ALA A 525 -29.05 -12.50 17.64
C ALA A 525 -29.17 -12.42 19.17
N GLU A 526 -28.03 -12.29 19.88
CA GLU A 526 -28.01 -12.17 21.34
C GLU A 526 -28.54 -10.80 21.81
N LEU A 527 -28.27 -9.73 21.04
CA LEU A 527 -28.66 -8.37 21.39
C LEU A 527 -30.07 -7.98 20.93
N SER A 528 -30.66 -8.69 19.97
CA SER A 528 -32.05 -8.46 19.56
C SER A 528 -33.00 -8.91 20.67
N SER A 529 -33.61 -7.97 21.38
CA SER A 529 -34.58 -8.21 22.45
C SER A 529 -35.92 -8.80 21.98
N ASP A 530 -36.12 -8.93 20.66
CA ASP A 530 -37.30 -9.57 20.08
C ASP A 530 -37.11 -11.09 19.99
N ALA A 531 -37.86 -11.77 20.86
CA ALA A 531 -38.00 -13.20 20.94
C ALA A 531 -38.56 -13.82 19.64
N THR A 532 -37.70 -14.01 18.64
CA THR A 532 -37.84 -15.11 17.68
C THR A 532 -36.81 -16.19 17.99
N SER A 533 -37.01 -16.87 19.14
CA SER A 533 -36.59 -18.25 19.43
C SER A 533 -35.22 -18.75 18.93
N LEU A 534 -34.21 -17.89 18.82
CA LEU A 534 -32.86 -18.29 18.39
C LEU A 534 -31.88 -17.98 19.52
N LYS A 535 -31.94 -18.79 20.58
CA LYS A 535 -30.84 -18.82 21.57
C LYS A 535 -29.58 -19.36 20.89
N LEU A 536 -28.42 -19.14 21.48
CA LEU A 536 -27.12 -19.69 21.02
C LEU A 536 -27.20 -21.20 20.65
N TRP A 537 -28.04 -21.96 21.36
CA TRP A 537 -28.28 -23.39 21.17
C TRP A 537 -29.19 -23.73 19.98
N ASP A 538 -30.02 -22.80 19.54
CA ASP A 538 -30.88 -22.94 18.37
C ASP A 538 -30.11 -22.66 17.08
N VAL A 539 -29.08 -21.80 17.11
CA VAL A 539 -28.11 -21.63 16.01
C VAL A 539 -27.22 -22.87 15.83
N ALA A 540 -27.05 -23.66 16.89
CA ALA A 540 -26.35 -24.95 16.88
C ALA A 540 -27.24 -26.13 16.43
N ARG A 541 -28.56 -25.93 16.30
CA ARG A 541 -29.43 -26.89 15.62
C ARG A 541 -29.25 -26.70 14.10
N PRO A 542 -29.30 -27.76 13.30
CA PRO A 542 -29.14 -27.70 11.85
C PRO A 542 -30.39 -27.04 11.22
N TYR A 543 -30.58 -25.74 11.44
CA TYR A 543 -31.61 -24.97 10.78
C TYR A 543 -31.03 -24.39 9.49
N SER A 544 -31.64 -24.85 8.40
CA SER A 544 -31.63 -24.37 7.02
C SER A 544 -30.84 -23.09 6.78
N TYR A 545 -30.02 -23.09 5.72
CA TYR A 545 -29.42 -21.94 5.05
C TYR A 545 -30.19 -20.60 5.20
N ASP A 546 -31.53 -20.67 5.14
CA ASP A 546 -32.47 -19.55 5.27
C ASP A 546 -32.53 -18.89 6.67
N GLY A 547 -32.22 -19.57 7.77
CA GLY A 547 -32.37 -19.03 9.13
C GLY A 547 -31.39 -17.90 9.45
N LEU A 548 -30.10 -18.11 9.14
CA LEU A 548 -29.07 -17.06 9.28
C LEU A 548 -29.28 -15.93 8.27
N LEU A 549 -29.72 -16.26 7.06
CA LEU A 549 -30.06 -15.24 6.06
C LEU A 549 -31.25 -14.40 6.52
N ASN A 550 -32.27 -15.03 7.12
CA ASN A 550 -33.43 -14.36 7.71
C ASN A 550 -33.03 -13.40 8.83
N LEU A 551 -32.12 -13.82 9.72
CA LEU A 551 -31.57 -12.96 10.76
C LEU A 551 -30.88 -11.72 10.15
N ILE A 552 -30.01 -11.91 9.16
CA ILE A 552 -29.28 -10.80 8.52
C ILE A 552 -30.24 -9.84 7.81
N VAL A 553 -31.22 -10.38 7.09
CA VAL A 553 -32.15 -9.61 6.25
C VAL A 553 -33.27 -8.92 7.06
N ASN A 554 -33.59 -9.42 8.25
CA ASN A 554 -34.62 -8.85 9.14
C ASN A 554 -34.04 -8.25 10.44
N SER A 555 -32.73 -8.04 10.52
CA SER A 555 -32.10 -7.38 11.66
C SER A 555 -32.67 -5.96 11.88
N HIS A 556 -32.83 -5.57 13.14
CA HIS A 556 -33.27 -4.22 13.51
C HIS A 556 -32.20 -3.17 13.16
N GLY A 557 -32.59 -2.09 12.48
CA GLY A 557 -31.65 -1.10 11.95
C GLY A 557 -30.97 -0.24 13.00
N ASP A 558 -31.66 0.06 14.09
CA ASP A 558 -31.11 0.76 15.25
C ASP A 558 -29.96 -0.04 15.88
N LEU A 559 -30.15 -1.34 16.09
CA LEU A 559 -29.09 -2.25 16.55
C LEU A 559 -27.89 -2.25 15.60
N LEU A 560 -28.11 -2.33 14.28
CA LEU A 560 -27.03 -2.28 13.29
C LEU A 560 -26.25 -0.96 13.35
N VAL A 561 -26.94 0.17 13.51
CA VAL A 561 -26.31 1.49 13.64
C VAL A 561 -25.55 1.61 14.96
N TYR A 562 -26.10 1.12 16.07
CA TYR A 562 -25.40 1.11 17.36
C TYR A 562 -24.12 0.26 17.31
N LEU A 563 -24.16 -0.92 16.68
CA LEU A 563 -22.98 -1.76 16.47
C LEU A 563 -21.94 -1.08 15.57
N PHE A 564 -22.38 -0.46 14.47
CA PHE A 564 -21.49 0.30 13.59
C PHE A 564 -20.76 1.42 14.35
N LEU A 565 -21.51 2.22 15.13
CA LEU A 565 -20.95 3.30 15.94
C LEU A 565 -20.04 2.76 17.06
N ALA A 566 -20.43 1.67 17.72
CA ALA A 566 -19.62 1.03 18.76
C ALA A 566 -18.28 0.56 18.20
N PHE A 567 -18.27 -0.15 17.06
CA PHE A 567 -17.03 -0.57 16.40
C PHE A 567 -16.17 0.61 15.94
N LEU A 568 -16.79 1.70 15.47
CA LEU A 568 -16.07 2.93 15.13
C LEU A 568 -15.38 3.53 16.35
N VAL A 569 -16.12 3.71 17.44
CA VAL A 569 -15.60 4.31 18.68
C VAL A 569 -14.50 3.44 19.29
N ILE A 570 -14.70 2.12 19.35
CA ILE A 570 -13.70 1.18 19.86
C ILE A 570 -12.45 1.21 18.98
N GLY A 571 -12.59 1.18 17.66
CA GLY A 571 -11.46 1.24 16.72
C GLY A 571 -10.67 2.54 16.83
N LEU A 572 -11.37 3.68 16.90
CA LEU A 572 -10.74 5.00 17.09
C LEU A 572 -10.04 5.10 18.44
N ALA A 573 -10.69 4.69 19.53
CA ALA A 573 -10.09 4.66 20.86
C ALA A 573 -8.83 3.76 20.88
N ALA A 574 -8.92 2.54 20.34
CA ALA A 574 -7.79 1.63 20.25
C ALA A 574 -6.63 2.23 19.44
N SER A 575 -6.92 2.93 18.33
CA SER A 575 -5.88 3.58 17.51
C SER A 575 -5.13 4.70 18.23
N ILE A 576 -5.77 5.37 19.20
CA ILE A 576 -5.13 6.42 20.01
C ILE A 576 -4.11 5.79 20.98
N PHE A 577 -4.46 4.65 21.57
CA PHE A 577 -3.63 3.99 22.59
C PHE A 577 -2.59 3.01 22.02
N VAL A 578 -2.83 2.45 20.83
CA VAL A 578 -2.00 1.39 20.26
C VAL A 578 -1.31 1.85 18.97
N ASN A 579 0.01 1.97 19.04
CA ASN A 579 0.83 2.25 17.87
C ASN A 579 1.20 0.95 17.13
N ILE A 580 0.50 0.66 16.04
CA ILE A 580 0.69 -0.54 15.20
C ILE A 580 2.15 -0.66 14.71
N ASN A 581 2.79 0.46 14.35
CA ASN A 581 4.18 0.44 13.86
C ASN A 581 5.16 -0.01 14.96
N LYS A 582 4.91 0.37 16.21
CA LYS A 582 5.72 -0.03 17.38
C LYS A 582 5.54 -1.51 17.71
N PHE A 583 4.33 -2.05 17.57
CA PHE A 583 4.00 -3.46 17.81
C PHE A 583 4.15 -4.33 16.56
N SER A 584 5.03 -3.95 15.63
CA SER A 584 5.45 -4.78 14.51
C SER A 584 6.58 -5.76 14.93
N LEU A 585 6.82 -6.78 14.11
CA LEU A 585 7.97 -7.69 14.29
C LEU A 585 9.32 -7.01 13.98
N HIS A 586 9.32 -5.82 13.37
CA HIS A 586 10.54 -5.10 13.02
C HIS A 586 11.35 -4.69 14.25
N GLY A 587 10.70 -4.26 15.34
CA GLY A 587 11.41 -3.90 16.58
C GLY A 587 12.14 -5.10 17.18
N ALA A 588 11.44 -6.22 17.31
CA ALA A 588 12.02 -7.47 17.81
C ALA A 588 13.19 -7.97 16.95
N TYR A 589 13.10 -7.82 15.64
CA TYR A 589 14.16 -8.14 14.69
C TYR A 589 15.37 -7.20 14.83
N ARG A 590 15.11 -5.89 14.86
CA ARG A 590 16.11 -4.82 15.00
C ARG A 590 16.93 -5.00 16.28
N ASP A 591 16.28 -5.19 17.42
CA ASP A 591 16.98 -5.26 18.72
C ASP A 591 17.93 -6.46 18.78
N ARG A 592 17.58 -7.58 18.11
CA ARG A 592 18.45 -8.75 17.97
C ARG A 592 19.66 -8.49 17.07
N LEU A 593 19.48 -7.76 15.97
CA LEU A 593 20.59 -7.34 15.11
C LEU A 593 21.51 -6.35 15.83
N ILE A 594 20.96 -5.39 16.59
CA ILE A 594 21.74 -4.46 17.41
C ILE A 594 22.59 -5.26 18.39
N ARG A 595 21.99 -6.18 19.15
CA ARG A 595 22.72 -7.01 20.12
C ARG A 595 23.82 -7.85 19.47
N ALA A 596 23.54 -8.46 18.32
CA ALA A 596 24.46 -9.37 17.64
C ALA A 596 25.62 -8.62 16.95
N TYR A 597 25.33 -7.55 16.21
CA TYR A 597 26.30 -6.87 15.36
C TYR A 597 26.80 -5.56 15.96
N LEU A 598 25.93 -4.63 16.36
CA LEU A 598 26.42 -3.37 16.94
C LEU A 598 27.00 -3.56 18.34
N GLY A 599 26.42 -4.45 19.16
CA GLY A 599 26.98 -4.82 20.46
C GLY A 599 28.38 -5.43 20.34
N ALA A 600 28.64 -6.20 19.28
CA ALA A 600 29.96 -6.77 19.01
C ALA A 600 31.05 -5.72 18.70
N SER A 601 30.70 -4.46 18.45
CA SER A 601 31.68 -3.39 18.23
C SER A 601 32.33 -2.88 19.53
N ARG A 602 31.88 -3.39 20.69
CA ARG A 602 32.34 -3.02 22.03
C ARG A 602 32.92 -4.24 22.73
N ILE A 603 33.93 -4.03 23.56
CA ILE A 603 34.45 -5.09 24.43
C ILE A 603 33.47 -5.35 25.58
N GLU A 604 33.51 -6.56 26.15
CA GLU A 604 32.54 -6.99 27.16
C GLU A 604 32.58 -6.12 28.42
N GLU A 605 33.77 -5.65 28.82
CA GLU A 605 33.98 -4.73 29.94
C GLU A 605 33.36 -3.34 29.72
N GLU A 606 33.17 -2.92 28.46
CA GLU A 606 32.55 -1.64 28.12
C GLU A 606 31.04 -1.72 28.09
N ARG A 607 30.47 -2.91 27.86
CA ARG A 607 29.02 -3.09 27.77
C ARG A 607 28.44 -3.21 29.19
N LYS A 608 27.33 -2.52 29.42
CA LYS A 608 26.50 -2.63 30.62
C LYS A 608 25.12 -3.15 30.22
N PRO A 609 25.03 -4.37 29.67
CA PRO A 609 23.76 -4.89 29.20
C PRO A 609 22.83 -5.12 30.38
N ASN A 610 21.53 -4.89 30.16
CA ASN A 610 20.52 -5.33 31.09
C ASN A 610 20.65 -6.87 31.29
N PRO A 611 20.82 -7.37 32.52
CA PRO A 611 21.12 -8.79 32.76
C PRO A 611 20.03 -9.76 32.26
N PHE A 612 18.79 -9.28 32.14
CA PHE A 612 17.66 -10.08 31.69
C PHE A 612 17.53 -10.13 30.16
N THR A 613 17.78 -9.02 29.46
CA THR A 613 17.58 -8.94 27.99
C THR A 613 18.89 -9.05 27.18
N GLY A 614 20.04 -8.78 27.80
CA GLY A 614 21.34 -8.72 27.15
C GLY A 614 21.54 -7.49 26.24
N LEU A 615 20.60 -6.54 26.26
CA LEU A 615 20.66 -5.28 25.48
C LEU A 615 21.33 -4.18 26.29
N ASP A 616 22.19 -3.41 25.65
CA ASP A 616 22.76 -2.16 26.16
C ASP A 616 22.32 -1.03 25.21
N GLU A 617 21.75 0.05 25.77
CA GLU A 617 21.23 1.18 24.99
C GLU A 617 22.32 1.85 24.14
N ASN A 618 23.58 1.81 24.59
CA ASN A 618 24.72 2.39 23.89
C ASN A 618 25.24 1.52 22.74
N ASP A 619 24.69 0.32 22.55
CA ASP A 619 24.94 -0.48 21.35
C ASP A 619 24.29 0.15 20.12
N ASN A 620 23.16 0.84 20.29
CA ASN A 620 22.44 1.48 19.18
C ASN A 620 23.04 2.84 18.83
N LEU A 621 24.02 2.82 17.92
CA LEU A 621 24.67 4.03 17.42
C LEU A 621 23.77 4.76 16.42
N GLN A 622 23.54 6.06 16.61
CA GLN A 622 22.78 6.86 15.66
C GLN A 622 23.62 7.17 14.42
N MET A 623 23.01 7.20 13.23
CA MET A 623 23.72 7.49 11.97
C MET A 623 24.49 8.82 12.01
N GLN A 624 23.94 9.85 12.67
CA GLN A 624 24.62 11.13 12.84
C GLN A 624 25.87 11.07 13.73
N GLN A 625 26.00 10.02 14.54
CA GLN A 625 27.21 9.80 15.34
C GLN A 625 28.31 9.17 14.49
N LEU A 626 27.99 8.44 13.41
CA LEU A 626 28.97 7.91 12.45
C LEU A 626 29.68 8.99 11.60
N ARG A 627 29.71 10.26 12.03
CA ARG A 627 30.25 11.37 11.23
C ARG A 627 31.64 11.05 10.66
N THR A 628 31.69 11.18 9.33
CA THR A 628 32.74 11.13 8.29
C THR A 628 34.23 11.04 8.61
N GLN A 629 34.69 11.32 9.84
CA GLN A 629 36.10 11.17 10.24
C GLN A 629 36.58 9.71 10.31
N LEU A 630 35.66 8.76 10.06
CA LEU A 630 35.93 7.34 9.90
C LEU A 630 36.97 7.02 8.80
N PHE A 631 37.20 7.96 7.88
CA PHE A 631 38.34 7.99 6.97
C PHE A 631 38.88 9.43 6.84
N HIS A 632 39.86 9.83 7.69
CA HIS A 632 40.61 11.13 7.74
C HIS A 632 40.12 12.13 8.82
N ASP A 633 40.94 12.88 9.57
CA ASP A 633 42.17 13.66 9.25
C ASP A 633 43.51 13.12 9.77
N GLY A 634 43.51 12.12 10.67
CA GLY A 634 44.73 11.68 11.36
C GLY A 634 45.28 10.29 10.98
N ASN A 635 44.41 9.39 10.52
CA ASN A 635 44.67 7.94 10.63
C ASN A 635 44.67 7.14 9.30
N VAL A 636 44.54 7.78 8.13
CA VAL A 636 44.55 7.07 6.82
C VAL A 636 45.57 7.61 5.82
N ARG A 637 46.39 8.62 6.16
CA ARG A 637 47.52 8.99 5.28
C ARG A 637 48.71 9.70 5.96
N LYS A 638 49.00 9.38 7.23
CA LYS A 638 50.22 9.89 7.88
C LYS A 638 51.46 9.00 7.77
N THR A 639 51.36 7.85 7.12
CA THR A 639 52.55 7.06 6.81
C THR A 639 52.41 6.47 5.42
N ILE A 640 52.73 7.27 4.40
CA ILE A 640 53.26 6.88 3.10
C ILE A 640 53.36 8.18 2.27
N GLN A 641 54.49 8.87 2.40
CA GLN A 641 55.06 9.60 1.27
C GLN A 641 55.55 8.52 0.30
N VAL A 642 54.67 8.00 -0.55
CA VAL A 642 55.09 7.19 -1.70
C VAL A 642 55.02 8.12 -2.88
N GLU A 643 56.19 8.42 -3.41
CA GLU A 643 56.39 8.94 -4.76
C GLU A 643 55.36 8.32 -5.72
N ASP A 644 54.51 9.18 -6.28
CA ASP A 644 53.55 9.13 -7.40
C ASP A 644 53.37 7.85 -8.26
N SER A 645 53.58 6.63 -7.76
CA SER A 645 53.67 5.44 -8.61
C SER A 645 53.08 4.13 -8.07
N LYS A 646 52.60 4.04 -6.83
CA LYS A 646 51.99 2.79 -6.33
C LYS A 646 50.75 3.04 -5.47
N LEU A 647 49.61 3.17 -6.14
CA LEU A 647 48.39 2.58 -5.60
C LEU A 647 48.69 1.10 -5.29
N PRO A 648 48.18 0.53 -4.19
CA PRO A 648 48.41 -0.88 -3.88
C PRO A 648 47.99 -1.72 -5.09
N ASP A 649 48.94 -2.44 -5.66
CA ASP A 649 48.71 -3.27 -6.82
C ASP A 649 47.78 -4.44 -6.44
N PHE A 650 46.48 -4.22 -6.61
CA PHE A 650 45.46 -5.24 -6.43
C PHE A 650 45.56 -6.34 -7.50
N THR A 651 46.42 -6.21 -8.52
CA THR A 651 46.62 -7.24 -9.56
C THR A 651 47.00 -8.56 -8.94
N LEU A 652 47.86 -8.59 -7.92
CA LEU A 652 48.24 -9.83 -7.23
C LEU A 652 47.06 -10.47 -6.47
N LEU A 653 46.19 -9.65 -5.85
CA LEU A 653 44.97 -10.15 -5.19
C LEU A 653 43.97 -10.67 -6.23
N ILE A 654 43.75 -9.91 -7.30
CA ILE A 654 42.88 -10.27 -8.42
C ILE A 654 43.36 -11.56 -9.09
N GLU A 655 44.66 -11.71 -9.32
CA GLU A 655 45.26 -12.90 -9.91
C GLU A 655 45.12 -14.12 -8.99
N LYS A 656 45.33 -13.94 -7.67
CA LYS A 656 45.07 -15.00 -6.68
C LYS A 656 43.60 -15.39 -6.60
N LEU A 657 42.68 -14.43 -6.67
CA LEU A 657 41.24 -14.69 -6.70
C LEU A 657 40.81 -15.38 -8.00
N LYS A 658 41.38 -15.00 -9.15
CA LYS A 658 41.18 -15.68 -10.45
C LYS A 658 41.66 -17.13 -10.40
N ARG A 659 42.90 -17.38 -9.92
CA ARG A 659 43.44 -18.74 -9.74
C ARG A 659 42.61 -19.58 -8.76
N ALA A 660 42.12 -18.99 -7.66
CA ALA A 660 41.23 -19.68 -6.72
C ALA A 660 39.85 -19.98 -7.31
N GLY A 661 39.32 -19.09 -8.16
CA GLY A 661 38.10 -19.31 -8.93
C GLY A 661 38.23 -20.44 -9.96
N GLU A 662 39.39 -20.55 -10.62
CA GLU A 662 39.72 -21.62 -11.54
C GLU A 662 39.86 -22.98 -10.84
N LEU A 663 40.47 -23.02 -9.64
CA LEU A 663 40.54 -24.23 -8.79
C LEU A 663 39.16 -24.75 -8.36
N LYS A 664 38.15 -23.88 -8.21
CA LYS A 664 36.77 -24.30 -7.93
C LYS A 664 36.07 -24.86 -9.16
N LYS A 665 36.34 -24.32 -10.36
CA LYS A 665 35.84 -24.88 -11.63
C LYS A 665 36.46 -26.26 -11.94
N GLY A 666 37.70 -26.49 -11.51
CA GLY A 666 38.40 -27.78 -11.68
C GLY A 666 37.96 -28.92 -10.76
N LYS A 667 37.11 -28.67 -9.75
CA LYS A 667 36.57 -29.70 -8.82
C LYS A 667 35.09 -30.05 -9.07
N GLN A 668 34.50 -29.57 -10.16
CA GLN A 668 33.27 -30.15 -10.72
C GLN A 668 33.65 -31.11 -11.86
N LYS A 669 34.16 -32.29 -11.50
CA LYS A 669 34.13 -33.48 -12.35
C LYS A 669 33.86 -34.68 -11.46
#